data_AF-A0A8C3G0F5-F1
#
_entry.id   AF-A0A8C3G0F5-F1
#
_cell.length_a   1.000
_cell.length_b   1.000
_cell.length_c   1.000
_cell.angle_alpha   90.00
_cell.angle_beta   90.00
_cell.angle_gamma   90.00
#
_symmetry.space_group_name_H-M   'P 1'
#
loop_
_entity.id
_entity.type
_entity.pdbx_description
1 polymer ?
#
loop_
_entity_poly.entity_id
_entity_poly.type
_entity_poly.pdbx_seq_one_letter_code
_entity_poly.pdbx_strand_id
1 'polypeptide(L)'
;MFRAVLLSRVSPRMFPLLAAVLFQRKERKNTGLSHWQREKHPYYNLTVKVLRARNIQGTDLLSKADCFVKLRLPTASPVSYRTQVVDNSSNPEWNETFQYRIHSAVKAQEELDVEFYLEKCSDAPTEILTNGVLVAHPCLCLQGVINKDEKSKQSEKGSCQIKLSMPGAYEKQLCIPCTLDNEQDFGTPFVFHVDKEMCPDLEVELEQTITVIQDEISSDLEKHTTLLGQGTVPVKSLPVGQKVDMAVPLGEGQSLDLSVKAEKSTWDLDVRLGFDLCEEEREFLNKRKKIVSQALMKTLKLREAPGKDEVPVIAVLGSGGGTRALTSFYGSLSGLQQLSLLDSTTYLCGISGSTWCLSALYQDTDWSSKDLQGAISNARDNVSSSKAGALSSERLKYYFQELNSMENDGRKVSFIDLWGLIIEYFLYQKKDLSKLSDQQEAVKRAQNPYPIYAAINVRPNISDEDFAEWCEFTPYEVGFRKYGAFVRTEDFDSEFFMGRLIRKRPEPRICYLQGMWGSAFAASLDDVCLKMVGSGLSFLDSLKDVIRVIDDCQRFHFREATRLKTRLVIPGGPLLQIFQDFFKSRVTSGETFNFMQGLYLHRNYVNNRNFVAWKGTHLDAFPNQLTPMEDSLYLVDGGFSINSPFPVVLQPERDVDVILSFNYSWDAPFEVLQLTQKYCEEQEIPFPQIILSEEDEKKPKECYMFVDDENPKAPIVLHFPLVNDTFRKYKAPGIERESEDEKSFGDFVIEGKDSPYRTLNFTFEPYDFDRLVEVNCYNVLNNKDILLKALNLALSRRKLKKGNGQ
;
A
#
# COMPACT_ATOMS: atom_id res chain seq x y z
N MET A 1 -50.25 -29.81 14.93
CA MET A 1 -51.16 -29.71 13.76
C MET A 1 -50.82 -28.38 13.07
N PHE A 2 -49.62 -28.20 12.52
CA PHE A 2 -49.07 -28.76 11.29
C PHE A 2 -49.82 -28.31 10.01
N ARG A 3 -49.08 -27.52 9.21
CA ARG A 3 -48.99 -27.50 7.74
C ARG A 3 -50.16 -26.99 6.90
N ALA A 4 -49.70 -26.30 5.84
CA ALA A 4 -50.29 -26.17 4.50
C ALA A 4 -51.18 -24.95 4.23
N VAL A 5 -50.57 -23.86 3.74
CA VAL A 5 -51.13 -23.03 2.67
C VAL A 5 -49.96 -22.50 1.81
N LEU A 6 -50.19 -22.46 0.49
CA LEU A 6 -49.39 -21.87 -0.59
C LEU A 6 -48.36 -22.78 -1.28
N LEU A 7 -48.90 -23.82 -1.93
CA LEU A 7 -48.51 -24.14 -3.30
C LEU A 7 -49.46 -23.46 -4.28
N SER A 8 -48.87 -22.99 -5.37
CA SER A 8 -49.47 -22.62 -6.66
C SER A 8 -49.67 -21.12 -6.98
N ARG A 9 -49.06 -20.76 -8.12
CA ARG A 9 -49.24 -19.59 -9.00
C ARG A 9 -48.28 -18.42 -8.80
N VAL A 10 -47.06 -18.59 -9.30
CA VAL A 10 -46.30 -17.50 -9.94
C VAL A 10 -45.81 -17.95 -11.32
N SER A 11 -45.98 -17.05 -12.28
CA SER A 11 -45.79 -17.14 -13.73
C SER A 11 -44.32 -17.27 -14.17
N PRO A 12 -44.00 -17.97 -15.28
CA PRO A 12 -42.64 -18.18 -15.75
C PRO A 12 -42.14 -17.00 -16.59
N ARG A 13 -41.82 -15.87 -15.96
CA ARG A 13 -41.07 -14.75 -16.57
C ARG A 13 -40.29 -13.95 -15.52
N MET A 14 -39.30 -14.58 -14.88
CA MET A 14 -38.30 -13.88 -14.05
C MET A 14 -36.97 -14.66 -14.06
N PHE A 15 -36.36 -14.78 -15.24
CA PHE A 15 -34.92 -15.04 -15.41
C PHE A 15 -34.51 -14.20 -16.62
N PRO A 16 -34.15 -12.93 -16.39
CA PRO A 16 -32.73 -12.59 -16.37
C PRO A 16 -32.43 -11.41 -15.41
N LEU A 17 -31.90 -11.71 -14.23
CA LEU A 17 -31.33 -10.68 -13.33
C LEU A 17 -29.91 -11.01 -12.84
N LEU A 18 -29.40 -12.23 -13.13
CA LEU A 18 -27.99 -12.58 -12.92
C LEU A 18 -27.09 -12.29 -14.14
N ALA A 19 -27.66 -12.06 -15.32
CA ALA A 19 -26.91 -11.76 -16.55
C ALA A 19 -26.72 -10.25 -16.81
N ALA A 20 -27.40 -9.38 -16.05
CA ALA A 20 -27.36 -7.93 -16.25
C ALA A 20 -26.30 -7.21 -15.39
N VAL A 21 -25.61 -7.92 -14.48
CA VAL A 21 -24.44 -7.40 -13.74
C VAL A 21 -23.13 -7.68 -14.49
N LEU A 22 -23.15 -8.52 -15.53
CA LEU A 22 -21.97 -8.90 -16.33
C LEU A 22 -21.76 -8.10 -17.62
N PHE A 23 -22.62 -7.13 -17.96
CA PHE A 23 -22.44 -6.29 -19.15
C PHE A 23 -22.86 -4.84 -18.91
N GLN A 24 -22.07 -4.13 -18.09
CA GLN A 24 -21.81 -2.70 -18.30
C GLN A 24 -20.32 -2.49 -18.58
N ARG A 25 -19.81 -3.21 -19.59
CA ARG A 25 -18.58 -2.81 -20.28
C ARG A 25 -18.98 -1.64 -21.19
N LYS A 26 -18.88 -0.42 -20.67
CA LYS A 26 -18.93 0.80 -21.49
C LYS A 26 -17.87 0.62 -22.57
N GLU A 27 -18.29 0.53 -23.84
CA GLU A 27 -17.40 0.45 -24.99
C GLU A 27 -16.38 1.60 -24.90
N ARG A 28 -15.13 1.26 -24.52
CA ARG A 28 -14.01 2.19 -24.56
C ARG A 28 -13.55 2.26 -26.00
N LYS A 29 -13.79 3.41 -26.64
CA LYS A 29 -12.99 3.83 -27.79
C LYS A 29 -11.54 3.94 -27.30
N ASN A 30 -10.68 3.16 -27.94
CA ASN A 30 -9.24 3.20 -27.79
C ASN A 30 -8.75 4.59 -28.26
N THR A 31 -8.49 5.52 -27.34
CA THR A 31 -7.91 6.83 -27.64
C THR A 31 -6.50 6.91 -27.07
N GLY A 32 -5.58 6.28 -27.80
CA GLY A 32 -4.15 6.60 -27.95
C GLY A 32 -3.38 7.23 -26.78
N LEU A 33 -2.78 6.38 -25.95
CA LEU A 33 -1.37 6.41 -25.54
C LEU A 33 -1.14 5.23 -24.57
N SER A 34 -0.96 4.01 -25.10
CA SER A 34 -0.53 2.88 -24.28
C SER A 34 0.96 3.06 -23.96
N HIS A 35 1.29 3.32 -22.69
CA HIS A 35 2.67 3.57 -22.20
C HIS A 35 3.52 2.28 -22.03
N TRP A 36 2.99 1.13 -22.40
CA TRP A 36 3.69 -0.15 -22.41
C TRP A 36 4.03 -0.55 -23.85
N GLN A 37 5.05 -1.39 -24.00
CA GLN A 37 5.47 -1.93 -25.29
C GLN A 37 5.32 -3.45 -25.34
N ARG A 38 5.12 -3.98 -26.55
CA ARG A 38 5.16 -5.42 -26.82
C ARG A 38 6.55 -5.81 -27.27
N GLU A 39 7.13 -6.77 -26.58
CA GLU A 39 8.43 -7.33 -26.94
C GLU A 39 8.32 -8.82 -27.24
N LYS A 40 9.19 -9.33 -28.11
CA LYS A 40 9.31 -10.76 -28.42
C LYS A 40 10.66 -11.26 -27.98
N HIS A 41 10.67 -12.29 -27.15
CA HIS A 41 11.91 -12.83 -26.58
C HIS A 41 11.96 -14.36 -26.69
N PRO A 42 13.14 -14.94 -26.94
CA PRO A 42 13.31 -16.39 -27.00
C PRO A 42 13.35 -17.03 -25.60
N TYR A 43 13.18 -18.36 -25.57
CA TYR A 43 13.43 -19.19 -24.40
C TYR A 43 14.82 -19.83 -24.44
N TYR A 44 15.31 -20.17 -23.26
CA TYR A 44 16.52 -20.97 -23.07
C TYR A 44 16.23 -22.14 -22.13
N ASN A 45 16.85 -23.28 -22.39
CA ASN A 45 16.87 -24.44 -21.51
C ASN A 45 18.09 -24.30 -20.60
N LEU A 46 17.86 -24.12 -19.30
CA LEU A 46 18.90 -24.14 -18.28
C LEU A 46 19.01 -25.55 -17.71
N THR A 47 20.20 -26.13 -17.79
CA THR A 47 20.53 -27.40 -17.12
C THR A 47 21.38 -27.10 -15.89
N VAL A 48 20.89 -27.53 -14.73
CA VAL A 48 21.50 -27.33 -13.41
C VAL A 48 21.96 -28.68 -12.89
N LYS A 49 23.27 -28.89 -12.76
CA LYS A 49 23.83 -30.17 -12.27
C LYS A 49 24.38 -30.03 -10.85
N VAL A 50 23.63 -30.53 -9.87
CA VAL A 50 24.03 -30.53 -8.46
C VAL A 50 25.05 -31.64 -8.23
N LEU A 51 26.33 -31.27 -8.12
CA LEU A 51 27.42 -32.23 -8.01
C LEU A 51 27.57 -32.76 -6.58
N ARG A 52 27.97 -31.89 -5.64
CA ARG A 52 28.29 -32.25 -4.25
C ARG A 52 28.34 -31.02 -3.36
N ALA A 53 28.29 -31.22 -2.04
CA ALA A 53 28.64 -30.24 -1.03
C ALA A 53 29.74 -30.78 -0.11
N ARG A 54 30.46 -29.90 0.57
CA ARG A 54 31.55 -30.28 1.49
C ARG A 54 31.46 -29.46 2.77
N ASN A 55 31.95 -30.03 3.87
CA ASN A 55 32.01 -29.40 5.19
C ASN A 55 30.64 -28.94 5.75
N ILE A 56 29.58 -29.70 5.50
CA ILE A 56 28.27 -29.42 6.12
C ILE A 56 28.34 -29.77 7.61
N GLN A 57 28.01 -28.79 8.46
CA GLN A 57 27.92 -28.98 9.91
C GLN A 57 26.49 -29.33 10.31
N GLY A 58 26.33 -30.46 11.01
CA GLY A 58 25.06 -30.86 11.60
C GLY A 58 24.84 -30.15 12.94
N THR A 59 23.57 -29.96 13.31
CA THR A 59 23.16 -29.42 14.62
C THR A 59 23.09 -30.49 15.71
N ASP A 60 23.14 -31.77 15.35
CA ASP A 60 23.07 -32.89 16.29
C ASP A 60 24.45 -33.29 16.83
N LEU A 61 24.49 -33.53 18.15
CA LEU A 61 25.71 -33.95 18.87
C LEU A 61 26.06 -35.43 18.65
N LEU A 62 25.15 -36.23 18.08
CA LEU A 62 25.23 -37.70 18.00
C LEU A 62 25.23 -38.26 16.57
N SER A 63 24.99 -37.45 15.54
CA SER A 63 24.96 -37.87 14.12
C SER A 63 25.43 -36.74 13.18
N LYS A 64 25.85 -37.08 11.96
CA LYS A 64 26.09 -36.09 10.90
C LYS A 64 24.76 -35.76 10.21
N ALA A 65 24.74 -34.67 9.45
CA ALA A 65 23.52 -34.19 8.79
C ALA A 65 23.05 -35.11 7.65
N ASP A 66 21.73 -35.24 7.53
CA ASP A 66 21.05 -35.82 6.36
C ASP A 66 20.83 -34.70 5.34
N CYS A 67 21.55 -34.78 4.21
CA CYS A 67 21.71 -33.64 3.31
C CYS A 67 20.91 -33.82 2.02
N PHE A 68 20.19 -32.77 1.62
CA PHE A 68 19.61 -32.64 0.29
C PHE A 68 19.72 -31.19 -0.17
N VAL A 69 19.69 -30.97 -1.50
CA VAL A 69 19.62 -29.63 -2.09
C VAL A 69 18.22 -29.41 -2.64
N LYS A 70 17.62 -28.27 -2.30
CA LYS A 70 16.35 -27.81 -2.87
C LYS A 70 16.63 -26.69 -3.85
N LEU A 71 16.20 -26.87 -5.10
CA LEU A 71 16.32 -25.87 -6.17
C LEU A 71 14.96 -25.19 -6.38
N ARG A 72 14.92 -23.87 -6.26
CA ARG A 72 13.72 -23.06 -6.44
C ARG A 72 13.99 -21.94 -7.43
N LEU A 73 13.29 -21.94 -8.56
CA LEU A 73 13.40 -20.92 -9.60
C LEU A 73 12.01 -20.37 -9.98
N PRO A 74 11.41 -19.49 -9.15
CA PRO A 74 10.01 -19.07 -9.29
C PRO A 74 9.68 -18.40 -10.63
N THR A 75 10.68 -17.83 -11.30
CA THR A 75 10.55 -17.17 -12.61
C THR A 75 10.59 -18.15 -13.81
N ALA A 76 10.84 -19.44 -13.57
CA ALA A 76 10.95 -20.48 -14.60
C ALA A 76 10.14 -21.75 -14.28
N SER A 77 9.88 -22.01 -12.99
CA SER A 77 9.07 -23.14 -12.53
C SER A 77 8.37 -22.78 -11.21
N PRO A 78 7.07 -23.04 -11.08
CA PRO A 78 6.38 -22.91 -9.81
C PRO A 78 6.69 -24.04 -8.83
N VAL A 79 7.20 -25.17 -9.34
CA VAL A 79 7.57 -26.34 -8.54
C VAL A 79 9.03 -26.24 -8.11
N SER A 80 9.31 -26.56 -6.84
CA SER A 80 10.67 -26.72 -6.34
C SER A 80 11.16 -28.14 -6.58
N TYR A 81 12.36 -28.28 -7.12
CA TYR A 81 13.01 -29.58 -7.26
C TYR A 81 13.87 -29.86 -6.03
N ARG A 82 14.07 -31.13 -5.70
CA ARG A 82 15.00 -31.54 -4.64
C ARG A 82 15.82 -32.73 -5.10
N THR A 83 17.07 -32.80 -4.65
CA THR A 83 17.88 -34.01 -4.78
C THR A 83 17.37 -35.09 -3.84
N GLN A 84 17.87 -36.30 -4.01
CA GLN A 84 17.75 -37.33 -2.98
C GLN A 84 18.47 -36.92 -1.70
N VAL A 85 18.01 -37.48 -0.58
CA VAL A 85 18.62 -37.29 0.73
C VAL A 85 19.83 -38.22 0.82
N VAL A 86 20.99 -37.67 1.20
CA VAL A 86 22.19 -38.44 1.55
C VAL A 86 22.33 -38.42 3.05
N ASP A 87 22.07 -39.57 3.68
CA ASP A 87 22.02 -39.69 5.13
C ASP A 87 23.42 -39.61 5.76
N ASN A 88 23.51 -39.00 6.93
CA ASN A 88 24.67 -39.00 7.83
C ASN A 88 26.01 -38.64 7.13
N SER A 89 26.00 -37.58 6.30
CA SER A 89 27.17 -37.17 5.52
C SER A 89 27.44 -35.67 5.62
N SER A 90 28.67 -35.30 5.96
CA SER A 90 29.16 -33.92 5.92
C SER A 90 29.73 -33.50 4.56
N ASN A 91 29.82 -34.45 3.62
CA ASN A 91 30.31 -34.23 2.26
C ASN A 91 29.44 -35.01 1.24
N PRO A 92 28.14 -34.66 1.10
CA PRO A 92 27.23 -35.38 0.21
C PRO A 92 27.59 -35.17 -1.26
N GLU A 93 27.48 -36.22 -2.07
CA GLU A 93 27.59 -36.16 -3.54
C GLU A 93 26.27 -36.65 -4.15
N TRP A 94 25.64 -35.83 -4.99
CA TRP A 94 24.34 -36.14 -5.61
C TRP A 94 24.48 -36.47 -7.09
N ASN A 95 25.25 -35.66 -7.84
CA ASN A 95 25.38 -35.75 -9.30
C ASN A 95 24.02 -35.76 -10.04
N GLU A 96 23.02 -35.06 -9.51
CA GLU A 96 21.69 -34.98 -10.10
C GLU A 96 21.56 -33.78 -11.03
N THR A 97 20.81 -33.93 -12.12
CA THR A 97 20.64 -32.90 -13.15
C THR A 97 19.19 -32.51 -13.27
N PHE A 98 18.93 -31.20 -13.24
CA PHE A 98 17.60 -30.60 -13.34
C PHE A 98 17.55 -29.67 -14.55
N GLN A 99 16.39 -29.58 -15.20
CA GLN A 99 16.20 -28.75 -16.38
C GLN A 99 15.07 -27.75 -16.15
N TYR A 100 15.34 -26.48 -16.50
CA TYR A 100 14.39 -25.38 -16.43
C TYR A 100 14.26 -24.70 -17.78
N ARG A 101 13.07 -24.16 -18.05
CA ARG A 101 12.82 -23.32 -19.22
C ARG A 101 12.77 -21.86 -18.77
N ILE A 102 13.71 -21.04 -19.23
CA ILE A 102 13.85 -19.63 -18.83
C ILE A 102 13.42 -18.71 -19.96
N HIS A 103 12.53 -17.77 -19.66
CA HIS A 103 12.18 -16.71 -20.59
C HIS A 103 13.22 -15.59 -20.53
N SER A 104 13.83 -15.25 -21.67
CA SER A 104 15.03 -14.38 -21.68
C SER A 104 14.78 -12.92 -21.35
N ALA A 105 13.52 -12.49 -21.24
CA ALA A 105 13.14 -11.15 -20.81
C ALA A 105 13.04 -11.00 -19.28
N VAL A 106 13.00 -12.10 -18.53
CA VAL A 106 12.83 -12.09 -17.07
C VAL A 106 14.19 -12.25 -16.40
N LYS A 107 14.46 -11.44 -15.36
CA LYS A 107 15.68 -11.59 -14.56
C LYS A 107 15.55 -12.80 -13.63
N ALA A 108 16.47 -13.75 -13.74
CA ALA A 108 16.70 -14.80 -12.76
C ALA A 108 18.06 -14.56 -12.09
N GLN A 109 18.16 -14.76 -10.77
CA GLN A 109 19.41 -14.70 -10.02
C GLN A 109 19.48 -15.94 -9.11
N GLU A 110 20.66 -16.56 -9.03
CA GLU A 110 20.91 -17.85 -8.41
C GLU A 110 22.05 -17.75 -7.38
N GLU A 111 21.96 -18.50 -6.29
CA GLU A 111 23.05 -18.72 -5.32
C GLU A 111 23.16 -20.22 -5.03
N LEU A 112 24.18 -20.90 -5.59
CA LEU A 112 24.74 -22.21 -5.18
C LEU A 112 25.95 -22.52 -6.07
N ASP A 113 26.96 -23.24 -5.56
CA ASP A 113 28.07 -23.79 -6.36
C ASP A 113 27.55 -24.91 -7.29
N VAL A 114 27.13 -24.56 -8.52
CA VAL A 114 26.52 -25.46 -9.51
C VAL A 114 27.07 -25.19 -10.91
N GLU A 115 27.21 -26.23 -11.73
CA GLU A 115 27.44 -26.06 -13.17
C GLU A 115 26.12 -25.74 -13.89
N PHE A 116 26.10 -24.59 -14.57
CA PHE A 116 24.97 -24.12 -15.36
C PHE A 116 25.29 -24.22 -16.86
N TYR A 117 24.42 -24.90 -17.61
CA TYR A 117 24.47 -24.94 -19.08
C TYR A 117 23.21 -24.30 -19.63
N LEU A 118 23.35 -23.22 -20.40
CA LEU A 118 22.24 -22.52 -21.04
C LEU A 118 22.22 -22.79 -22.55
N GLU A 119 21.20 -23.48 -23.02
CA GLU A 119 21.00 -23.78 -24.44
C GLU A 119 19.79 -23.04 -25.00
N LYS A 120 19.84 -22.59 -26.25
CA LYS A 120 18.71 -21.91 -26.88
C LYS A 120 17.59 -22.92 -27.14
N CYS A 121 16.39 -22.64 -26.64
CA CYS A 121 15.22 -23.50 -26.85
C CYS A 121 14.71 -23.40 -28.29
N SER A 122 14.17 -24.49 -28.84
CA SER A 122 13.55 -24.51 -30.17
C SER A 122 12.14 -23.88 -30.21
N ASP A 123 11.60 -23.52 -29.05
CA ASP A 123 10.25 -22.98 -28.93
C ASP A 123 10.11 -21.60 -29.56
N ALA A 124 8.91 -21.32 -30.08
CA ALA A 124 8.61 -20.03 -30.67
C ALA A 124 8.74 -18.90 -29.61
N PRO A 125 9.27 -17.73 -29.99
CA PRO A 125 9.31 -16.57 -29.10
C PRO A 125 7.91 -16.16 -28.63
N THR A 126 7.76 -15.86 -27.34
CA THR A 126 6.49 -15.40 -26.76
C THR A 126 6.46 -13.87 -26.70
N GLU A 127 5.27 -13.30 -26.89
CA GLU A 127 5.01 -11.86 -26.69
C GLU A 127 4.83 -11.55 -25.20
N ILE A 128 5.41 -10.45 -24.74
CA ILE A 128 5.23 -9.94 -23.37
C ILE A 128 4.79 -8.47 -23.40
N LEU A 129 4.20 -8.01 -22.29
CA LEU A 129 3.97 -6.59 -22.03
C LEU A 129 4.98 -6.08 -21.01
N THR A 130 5.57 -4.91 -21.26
CA THR A 130 6.53 -4.33 -20.32
C THR A 130 6.58 -2.80 -20.42
N ASN A 131 6.91 -2.16 -19.29
CA ASN A 131 7.35 -0.76 -19.21
C ASN A 131 8.89 -0.64 -19.13
N GLY A 132 9.63 -1.73 -19.40
CA GLY A 132 11.08 -1.83 -19.27
C GLY A 132 11.58 -2.19 -17.86
N VAL A 133 10.70 -2.26 -16.86
CA VAL A 133 10.99 -2.69 -15.48
C VAL A 133 10.18 -3.92 -15.10
N LEU A 134 8.86 -3.88 -15.28
CA LEU A 134 7.98 -5.01 -15.02
C LEU A 134 7.59 -5.73 -16.32
N VAL A 135 7.38 -7.03 -16.23
CA VAL A 135 6.96 -7.90 -17.32
C VAL A 135 5.68 -8.60 -16.93
N ALA A 136 4.65 -8.45 -17.76
CA ALA A 136 3.41 -9.20 -17.67
C ALA A 136 3.36 -10.25 -18.79
N HIS A 137 3.28 -11.52 -18.39
CA HIS A 137 2.99 -12.62 -19.30
C HIS A 137 1.48 -12.72 -19.58
N PRO A 138 1.07 -13.47 -20.62
CA PRO A 138 -0.31 -13.87 -20.79
C PRO A 138 -0.80 -14.72 -19.61
N CYS A 139 -1.97 -14.41 -19.06
CA CYS A 139 -2.60 -15.24 -18.05
C CYS A 139 -3.52 -16.27 -18.73
N LEU A 140 -3.49 -17.51 -18.26
CA LEU A 140 -4.46 -18.54 -18.57
C LEU A 140 -5.44 -18.65 -17.40
N CYS A 141 -6.74 -18.63 -17.69
CA CYS A 141 -7.82 -18.88 -16.75
C CYS A 141 -8.37 -20.28 -17.01
N LEU A 142 -8.16 -21.20 -16.07
CA LEU A 142 -8.72 -22.55 -16.13
C LEU A 142 -9.98 -22.58 -15.28
N GLN A 143 -11.14 -22.61 -15.94
CA GLN A 143 -12.44 -22.74 -15.28
C GLN A 143 -12.88 -24.19 -15.38
N GLY A 144 -13.41 -24.75 -14.30
CA GLY A 144 -13.97 -26.08 -14.35
C GLY A 144 -15.17 -26.27 -13.44
N VAL A 145 -15.88 -27.36 -13.68
CA VAL A 145 -17.00 -27.82 -12.85
C VAL A 145 -16.75 -29.28 -12.52
N ILE A 146 -16.82 -29.61 -11.23
CA ILE A 146 -16.84 -31.00 -10.79
C ILE A 146 -18.27 -31.50 -10.96
N ASN A 147 -18.46 -32.48 -11.84
CA ASN A 147 -19.77 -33.07 -12.08
C ASN A 147 -20.11 -34.00 -10.91
N LYS A 148 -21.32 -33.87 -10.36
CA LYS A 148 -21.81 -34.79 -9.32
C LYS A 148 -22.14 -36.12 -9.99
N ASP A 149 -21.38 -37.16 -9.69
CA ASP A 149 -21.67 -38.50 -10.17
C ASP A 149 -22.74 -39.15 -9.28
N GLU A 150 -23.81 -39.70 -9.88
CA GLU A 150 -24.89 -40.39 -9.14
C GLU A 150 -24.42 -41.68 -8.45
N LYS A 151 -23.17 -42.12 -8.70
CA LYS A 151 -22.68 -43.47 -8.39
C LYS A 151 -21.81 -43.61 -7.14
N SER A 152 -21.37 -42.54 -6.47
CA SER A 152 -20.54 -42.68 -5.27
C SER A 152 -21.39 -42.82 -4.00
N LYS A 153 -22.10 -43.96 -3.86
CA LYS A 153 -22.61 -44.41 -2.56
C LYS A 153 -21.48 -45.08 -1.79
N GLN A 154 -20.73 -44.33 -1.00
CA GLN A 154 -19.92 -44.90 0.09
C GLN A 154 -20.41 -44.39 1.44
N SER A 155 -20.64 -45.35 2.32
CA SER A 155 -21.17 -45.22 3.67
C SER A 155 -20.08 -45.05 4.72
N GLU A 156 -20.44 -44.34 5.79
CA GLU A 156 -19.95 -44.38 7.17
C GLU A 156 -18.63 -43.64 7.55
N LYS A 157 -18.82 -42.61 8.41
CA LYS A 157 -17.90 -42.00 9.39
C LYS A 157 -16.62 -41.32 8.89
N GLY A 158 -16.70 -40.46 7.88
CA GLY A 158 -15.66 -39.46 7.61
C GLY A 158 -16.11 -38.36 6.64
N SER A 159 -15.49 -37.18 6.71
CA SER A 159 -15.70 -36.12 5.72
C SER A 159 -14.74 -36.33 4.55
N CYS A 160 -15.28 -36.58 3.35
CA CYS A 160 -14.49 -36.68 2.13
C CYS A 160 -14.36 -35.29 1.47
N GLN A 161 -13.19 -34.96 0.92
CA GLN A 161 -12.92 -33.73 0.19
C GLN A 161 -12.09 -34.00 -1.06
N ILE A 162 -12.39 -33.28 -2.13
CA ILE A 162 -11.57 -33.20 -3.34
C ILE A 162 -10.70 -31.97 -3.23
N LYS A 163 -9.40 -32.15 -3.36
CA LYS A 163 -8.42 -31.09 -3.34
C LYS A 163 -7.87 -30.92 -4.76
N LEU A 164 -8.02 -29.72 -5.29
CA LEU A 164 -7.47 -29.31 -6.58
C LEU A 164 -6.25 -28.42 -6.31
N SER A 165 -5.08 -28.77 -6.84
CA SER A 165 -3.89 -27.91 -6.77
C SER A 165 -3.37 -27.61 -8.16
N MET A 166 -2.88 -26.39 -8.34
CA MET A 166 -2.22 -26.00 -9.59
C MET A 166 -0.99 -25.15 -9.23
N PRO A 167 0.22 -25.74 -9.23
CA PRO A 167 1.43 -25.06 -8.79
C PRO A 167 1.66 -23.73 -9.53
N GLY A 168 1.82 -22.63 -8.79
CA GLY A 168 2.07 -21.31 -9.38
C GLY A 168 0.82 -20.56 -9.84
N ALA A 169 -0.36 -21.16 -9.68
CA ALA A 169 -1.60 -20.44 -9.81
C ALA A 169 -1.84 -19.49 -8.63
N TYR A 170 -2.57 -18.41 -8.87
CA TYR A 170 -2.95 -17.45 -7.84
C TYR A 170 -3.67 -18.10 -6.66
N GLU A 171 -4.64 -18.97 -6.94
CA GLU A 171 -5.46 -19.65 -5.93
C GLU A 171 -4.67 -20.71 -5.15
N LYS A 172 -3.51 -21.15 -5.66
CA LYS A 172 -2.61 -22.20 -5.14
C LYS A 172 -3.28 -23.58 -5.02
N GLN A 173 -4.36 -23.69 -4.24
CA GLN A 173 -5.09 -24.92 -3.94
C GLN A 173 -6.54 -24.62 -3.51
N LEU A 174 -7.48 -25.47 -3.93
CA LEU A 174 -8.89 -25.41 -3.58
C LEU A 174 -9.33 -26.74 -2.94
N CYS A 175 -9.92 -26.69 -1.76
CA CYS A 175 -10.51 -27.85 -1.08
C CYS A 175 -12.03 -27.80 -1.22
N ILE A 176 -12.59 -28.79 -1.90
CA ILE A 176 -14.02 -28.89 -2.20
C ILE A 176 -14.59 -30.06 -1.38
N PRO A 177 -15.46 -29.81 -0.39
CA PRO A 177 -16.06 -30.88 0.39
C PRO A 177 -17.01 -31.70 -0.49
N CYS A 178 -17.01 -33.02 -0.31
CA CYS A 178 -17.90 -33.93 -1.03
C CYS A 178 -19.33 -33.98 -0.43
N THR A 179 -19.69 -33.04 0.46
CA THR A 179 -20.94 -33.08 1.22
C THR A 179 -22.18 -32.89 0.33
N LEU A 180 -23.18 -33.75 0.57
CA LEU A 180 -24.41 -33.98 -0.21
C LEU A 180 -25.58 -33.03 0.09
N ASP A 181 -25.39 -31.93 0.80
CA ASP A 181 -26.49 -31.05 1.19
C ASP A 181 -26.56 -29.82 0.31
N ASN A 182 -27.20 -29.94 -0.86
CA ASN A 182 -28.06 -28.93 -1.49
C ASN A 182 -28.67 -29.45 -2.79
N GLU A 183 -29.99 -29.35 -2.90
CA GLU A 183 -30.85 -29.65 -4.08
C GLU A 183 -30.61 -28.69 -5.28
N GLN A 184 -29.35 -28.37 -5.59
CA GLN A 184 -28.98 -27.63 -6.80
C GLN A 184 -28.23 -28.57 -7.75
N ASP A 185 -28.82 -28.78 -8.93
CA ASP A 185 -28.34 -29.58 -10.09
C ASP A 185 -27.03 -29.06 -10.72
N PHE A 186 -26.42 -28.01 -10.15
CA PHE A 186 -25.20 -27.41 -10.67
C PHE A 186 -24.00 -28.02 -9.94
N GLY A 187 -23.05 -28.60 -10.68
CA GLY A 187 -21.78 -29.10 -10.14
C GLY A 187 -20.96 -27.98 -9.47
N THR A 188 -19.91 -28.34 -8.73
CA THR A 188 -19.10 -27.35 -7.98
C THR A 188 -18.12 -26.65 -8.92
N PRO A 189 -18.22 -25.32 -9.14
CA PRO A 189 -17.30 -24.61 -10.00
C PRO A 189 -15.96 -24.34 -9.30
N PHE A 190 -14.88 -24.32 -10.07
CA PHE A 190 -13.56 -23.87 -9.65
C PHE A 190 -12.89 -23.03 -10.73
N VAL A 191 -11.98 -22.17 -10.34
CA VAL A 191 -11.20 -21.33 -11.24
C VAL A 191 -9.75 -21.28 -10.77
N PHE A 192 -8.82 -21.38 -11.70
CA PHE A 192 -7.41 -21.08 -11.46
C PHE A 192 -6.86 -20.07 -12.46
N HIS A 193 -6.05 -19.13 -11.98
CA HIS A 193 -5.31 -18.18 -12.80
C HIS A 193 -3.82 -18.47 -12.76
N VAL A 194 -3.21 -18.66 -13.92
CA VAL A 194 -1.80 -19.05 -14.02
C VAL A 194 -1.09 -18.37 -15.17
N ASP A 195 0.23 -18.25 -15.05
CA ASP A 195 1.08 -17.88 -16.18
C ASP A 195 0.95 -18.97 -17.27
N LYS A 196 0.46 -18.55 -18.44
CA LYS A 196 0.30 -19.42 -19.60
C LYS A 196 1.63 -20.05 -20.02
N GLU A 197 2.75 -19.37 -19.80
CA GLU A 197 4.05 -19.89 -20.22
C GLU A 197 4.60 -20.94 -19.26
N MET A 198 4.13 -20.96 -18.01
CA MET A 198 4.43 -22.01 -17.03
C MET A 198 3.56 -23.26 -17.24
N CYS A 199 2.28 -23.08 -17.61
CA CYS A 199 1.32 -24.14 -17.96
C CYS A 199 1.43 -25.43 -17.10
N PRO A 200 1.35 -25.32 -15.76
CA PRO A 200 1.37 -26.49 -14.87
C PRO A 200 0.14 -27.37 -15.09
N ASP A 201 0.27 -28.66 -14.78
CA ASP A 201 -0.86 -29.60 -14.78
C ASP A 201 -1.75 -29.34 -13.56
N LEU A 202 -3.06 -29.59 -13.71
CA LEU A 202 -4.00 -29.52 -12.60
C LEU A 202 -3.95 -30.86 -11.84
N GLU A 203 -3.55 -30.81 -10.58
CA GLU A 203 -3.48 -31.95 -9.68
C GLU A 203 -4.82 -32.12 -8.96
N VAL A 204 -5.27 -33.37 -8.84
CA VAL A 204 -6.53 -33.76 -8.20
C VAL A 204 -6.21 -34.80 -7.14
N GLU A 205 -6.54 -34.51 -5.89
CA GLU A 205 -6.39 -35.41 -4.75
C GLU A 205 -7.76 -35.66 -4.11
N LEU A 206 -8.07 -36.93 -3.81
CA LEU A 206 -9.25 -37.31 -3.04
C LEU A 206 -8.80 -37.69 -1.63
N GLU A 207 -9.28 -36.97 -0.63
CA GLU A 207 -8.87 -37.15 0.77
C GLU A 207 -10.09 -37.47 1.65
N GLN A 208 -9.92 -38.39 2.60
CA GLN A 208 -10.90 -38.69 3.64
C GLN A 208 -10.35 -38.33 5.01
N THR A 209 -11.06 -37.47 5.73
CA THR A 209 -10.72 -37.11 7.11
C THR A 209 -11.66 -37.82 8.08
N ILE A 210 -11.08 -38.58 9.01
CA ILE A 210 -11.78 -39.29 10.09
C ILE A 210 -11.35 -38.67 11.42
N THR A 211 -12.32 -38.38 12.28
CA THR A 211 -12.04 -37.88 13.63
C THR A 211 -12.05 -39.05 14.61
N VAL A 212 -10.93 -39.28 15.30
CA VAL A 212 -10.78 -40.39 16.25
C VAL A 212 -10.63 -39.81 17.66
N ILE A 213 -11.35 -40.39 18.63
CA ILE A 213 -11.21 -40.07 20.06
C ILE A 213 -10.19 -41.05 20.65
N GLN A 214 -9.11 -40.56 21.26
CA GLN A 214 -8.28 -41.39 22.15
C GLN A 214 -8.75 -41.29 23.60
N ASP A 215 -8.45 -42.34 24.37
CA ASP A 215 -8.85 -42.72 25.73
C ASP A 215 -9.32 -41.65 26.73
N GLU A 216 -10.14 -42.11 27.70
CA GLU A 216 -11.01 -41.41 28.68
C GLU A 216 -10.39 -40.29 29.56
N ILE A 217 -9.18 -39.79 29.28
CA ILE A 217 -8.47 -38.83 30.15
C ILE A 217 -8.10 -37.50 29.45
N SER A 218 -8.18 -37.38 28.12
CA SER A 218 -8.04 -36.07 27.41
C SER A 218 -9.08 -35.87 26.31
N SER A 219 -9.79 -34.76 26.34
CA SER A 219 -10.85 -34.41 25.38
C SER A 219 -10.34 -33.78 24.08
N ASP A 220 -9.19 -34.19 23.57
CA ASP A 220 -8.62 -33.65 22.33
C ASP A 220 -9.02 -34.55 21.15
N LEU A 221 -9.80 -34.01 20.22
CA LEU A 221 -10.19 -34.71 18.99
C LEU A 221 -9.04 -34.63 17.97
N GLU A 222 -8.39 -35.75 17.66
CA GLU A 222 -7.45 -35.82 16.55
C GLU A 222 -8.15 -36.13 15.23
N LYS A 223 -7.80 -35.36 14.19
CA LYS A 223 -8.25 -35.57 12.82
C LYS A 223 -7.16 -36.32 12.07
N HIS A 224 -7.49 -37.44 11.45
CA HIS A 224 -6.60 -38.18 10.57
C HIS A 224 -7.11 -38.11 9.13
N THR A 225 -6.28 -37.56 8.24
CA THR A 225 -6.59 -37.41 6.82
C THR A 225 -5.82 -38.46 6.01
N THR A 226 -6.54 -39.27 5.23
CA THR A 226 -5.98 -40.32 4.36
C THR A 226 -6.22 -39.97 2.90
N LEU A 227 -5.18 -40.07 2.06
CA LEU A 227 -5.28 -39.91 0.62
C LEU A 227 -5.88 -41.19 0.01
N LEU A 228 -7.05 -41.06 -0.63
CA LEU A 228 -7.78 -42.14 -1.28
C LEU A 228 -7.42 -42.30 -2.76
N GLY A 229 -7.00 -41.22 -3.42
CA GLY A 229 -6.65 -41.25 -4.83
C GLY A 229 -6.02 -39.95 -5.32
N GLN A 230 -5.26 -40.04 -6.41
CA GLN A 230 -4.57 -38.91 -7.04
C GLN A 230 -4.62 -39.02 -8.56
N GLY A 231 -4.86 -37.90 -9.23
CA GLY A 231 -4.87 -37.79 -10.69
C GLY A 231 -4.33 -36.44 -11.16
N THR A 232 -4.08 -36.32 -12.45
CA THR A 232 -3.57 -35.08 -13.07
C THR A 232 -4.30 -34.80 -14.38
N VAL A 233 -4.50 -33.51 -14.69
CA VAL A 233 -5.06 -33.04 -15.95
C VAL A 233 -4.01 -32.21 -16.67
N PRO A 234 -3.54 -32.65 -17.86
CA PRO A 234 -2.49 -31.96 -18.59
C PRO A 234 -3.03 -30.69 -19.28
N VAL A 235 -2.88 -29.54 -18.62
CA VAL A 235 -3.48 -28.26 -19.06
C VAL A 235 -2.96 -27.83 -20.44
N LYS A 236 -1.70 -28.13 -20.74
CA LYS A 236 -1.08 -27.84 -22.05
C LYS A 236 -1.78 -28.53 -23.24
N SER A 237 -2.46 -29.65 -22.99
CA SER A 237 -3.18 -30.40 -24.02
C SER A 237 -4.59 -29.85 -24.30
N LEU A 238 -5.10 -28.95 -23.46
CA LEU A 238 -6.47 -28.47 -23.56
C LEU A 238 -6.63 -27.44 -24.71
N PRO A 239 -7.67 -27.59 -25.56
CA PRO A 239 -7.98 -26.60 -26.59
C PRO A 239 -8.48 -25.30 -25.96
N VAL A 240 -7.70 -24.22 -26.11
CA VAL A 240 -8.05 -22.90 -25.59
C VAL A 240 -9.38 -22.41 -26.19
N GLY A 241 -10.30 -21.99 -25.33
CA GLY A 241 -11.63 -21.47 -25.68
C GLY A 241 -12.72 -22.53 -25.81
N GLN A 242 -12.39 -23.83 -25.70
CA GLN A 242 -13.36 -24.93 -25.80
C GLN A 242 -13.56 -25.61 -24.44
N LYS A 243 -14.81 -26.02 -24.16
CA LYS A 243 -15.15 -26.82 -22.98
C LYS A 243 -14.87 -28.29 -23.28
N VAL A 244 -14.17 -28.98 -22.38
CA VAL A 244 -13.81 -30.40 -22.48
C VAL A 244 -14.33 -31.12 -21.25
N ASP A 245 -15.12 -32.16 -21.46
CA ASP A 245 -15.55 -33.08 -20.42
C ASP A 245 -14.59 -34.28 -20.38
N MET A 246 -14.13 -34.66 -19.20
CA MET A 246 -13.14 -35.72 -19.00
C MET A 246 -13.35 -36.45 -17.68
N ALA A 247 -13.00 -37.73 -17.66
CA ALA A 247 -12.92 -38.54 -16.45
C ALA A 247 -11.46 -38.64 -16.01
N VAL A 248 -11.13 -38.08 -14.85
CA VAL A 248 -9.78 -38.12 -14.28
C VAL A 248 -9.62 -39.40 -13.45
N PRO A 249 -8.73 -40.33 -13.82
CA PRO A 249 -8.50 -41.54 -13.04
C PRO A 249 -7.79 -41.19 -11.72
N LEU A 250 -8.33 -41.63 -10.59
CA LEU A 250 -7.77 -41.37 -9.26
C LEU A 250 -7.03 -42.58 -8.65
N GLY A 251 -7.03 -43.72 -9.34
CA GLY A 251 -6.52 -44.99 -8.82
C GLY A 251 -7.63 -45.89 -8.28
N GLU A 252 -7.33 -47.18 -8.10
CA GLU A 252 -8.24 -48.20 -7.53
C GLU A 252 -9.65 -48.28 -8.15
N GLY A 253 -9.78 -47.95 -9.44
CA GLY A 253 -11.07 -47.99 -10.16
C GLY A 253 -11.98 -46.79 -9.92
N GLN A 254 -11.49 -45.74 -9.25
CA GLN A 254 -12.19 -44.48 -9.05
C GLN A 254 -11.83 -43.47 -10.15
N SER A 255 -12.83 -42.70 -10.58
CA SER A 255 -12.65 -41.59 -11.53
C SER A 255 -13.46 -40.38 -11.10
N LEU A 256 -12.96 -39.19 -11.42
CA LEU A 256 -13.66 -37.93 -11.19
C LEU A 256 -14.04 -37.28 -12.52
N ASP A 257 -15.34 -37.07 -12.73
CA ASP A 257 -15.82 -36.39 -13.93
C ASP A 257 -15.69 -34.86 -13.78
N LEU A 258 -14.88 -34.27 -14.65
CA LEU A 258 -14.60 -32.84 -14.70
C LEU A 258 -15.00 -32.28 -16.06
N SER A 259 -15.61 -31.10 -16.02
CA SER A 259 -15.82 -30.24 -17.19
C SER A 259 -14.87 -29.06 -17.09
N VAL A 260 -13.85 -28.95 -17.94
CA VAL A 260 -12.85 -27.87 -17.90
C VAL A 260 -12.84 -27.01 -19.16
N LYS A 261 -12.51 -25.73 -19.01
CA LYS A 261 -12.36 -24.76 -20.09
C LYS A 261 -11.17 -23.87 -19.78
N ALA A 262 -10.18 -23.88 -20.67
CA ALA A 262 -9.03 -22.99 -20.59
C ALA A 262 -9.28 -21.74 -21.46
N GLU A 263 -9.18 -20.56 -20.87
CA GLU A 263 -9.35 -19.27 -21.55
C GLU A 263 -8.09 -18.43 -21.45
N LYS A 264 -7.66 -17.83 -22.56
CA LYS A 264 -6.56 -16.88 -22.56
C LYS A 264 -7.10 -15.49 -22.19
N SER A 265 -6.45 -14.84 -21.24
CA SER A 265 -6.79 -13.46 -20.88
C SER A 265 -6.47 -12.46 -22.01
N THR A 266 -7.18 -11.34 -22.00
CA THR A 266 -6.92 -10.21 -22.90
C THR A 266 -5.57 -9.57 -22.60
N TRP A 267 -4.99 -8.89 -23.59
CA TRP A 267 -3.77 -8.09 -23.39
C TRP A 267 -4.02 -6.78 -22.63
N ASP A 268 -5.29 -6.39 -22.45
CA ASP A 268 -5.64 -5.26 -21.59
C ASP A 268 -5.33 -5.62 -20.13
N LEU A 269 -4.47 -4.81 -19.52
CA LEU A 269 -4.12 -4.90 -18.10
C LEU A 269 -4.99 -3.94 -17.29
N ASP A 270 -5.37 -4.35 -16.09
CA ASP A 270 -6.04 -3.48 -15.12
C ASP A 270 -5.01 -2.70 -14.30
N VAL A 271 -3.76 -3.20 -14.21
CA VAL A 271 -2.61 -2.46 -13.71
C VAL A 271 -2.00 -1.64 -14.86
N ARG A 272 -1.95 -0.32 -14.66
CA ARG A 272 -1.25 0.61 -15.56
C ARG A 272 0.25 0.47 -15.37
N LEU A 273 0.93 0.01 -16.42
CA LEU A 273 2.39 -0.02 -16.50
C LEU A 273 2.91 1.21 -17.27
N GLY A 274 3.56 2.13 -16.57
CA GLY A 274 4.17 3.34 -17.14
C GLY A 274 4.68 4.30 -16.06
N PHE A 275 5.69 5.09 -16.41
CA PHE A 275 6.29 6.09 -15.52
C PHE A 275 5.65 7.48 -15.65
N ASP A 276 5.05 7.78 -16.81
CA ASP A 276 4.32 9.02 -17.05
C ASP A 276 3.10 9.16 -16.12
N LEU A 277 2.67 10.42 -15.94
CA LEU A 277 1.40 10.76 -15.28
C LEU A 277 0.21 10.12 -16.01
N CYS A 278 -0.80 9.69 -15.26
CA CYS A 278 -2.05 9.19 -15.85
C CYS A 278 -2.76 10.27 -16.68
N GLU A 279 -3.69 9.84 -17.52
CA GLU A 279 -4.45 10.73 -18.39
C GLU A 279 -5.23 11.76 -17.57
N GLU A 280 -5.83 11.32 -16.46
CA GLU A 280 -6.63 12.15 -15.56
C GLU A 280 -5.80 13.25 -14.89
N GLU A 281 -4.58 12.95 -14.43
CA GLU A 281 -3.67 13.95 -13.85
C GLU A 281 -3.19 14.94 -14.93
N ARG A 282 -2.90 14.47 -16.15
CA ARG A 282 -2.53 15.34 -17.28
C ARG A 282 -3.68 16.27 -17.69
N GLU A 283 -4.91 15.75 -17.72
CA GLU A 283 -6.10 16.56 -17.96
C GLU A 283 -6.31 17.60 -16.85
N PHE A 284 -6.15 17.19 -15.59
CA PHE A 284 -6.18 18.09 -14.44
C PHE A 284 -5.16 19.21 -14.63
N LEU A 285 -3.89 18.90 -14.92
CA LEU A 285 -2.83 19.89 -15.10
C LEU A 285 -3.16 20.90 -16.21
N ASN A 286 -3.71 20.42 -17.33
CA ASN A 286 -4.11 21.29 -18.45
C ASN A 286 -5.22 22.28 -18.04
N LYS A 287 -6.16 21.86 -17.19
CA LYS A 287 -7.22 22.72 -16.65
C LYS A 287 -6.65 23.65 -15.56
N ARG A 288 -5.88 23.11 -14.61
CA ARG A 288 -5.32 23.82 -13.46
C ARG A 288 -4.36 24.93 -13.86
N LYS A 289 -3.49 24.71 -14.86
CA LYS A 289 -2.57 25.74 -15.37
C LYS A 289 -3.30 27.01 -15.83
N LYS A 290 -4.53 26.92 -16.33
CA LYS A 290 -5.33 28.10 -16.69
C LYS A 290 -5.75 28.91 -15.45
N ILE A 291 -6.16 28.22 -14.39
CA ILE A 291 -6.54 28.84 -13.11
C ILE A 291 -5.30 29.47 -12.46
N VAL A 292 -4.19 28.73 -12.39
CA VAL A 292 -2.92 29.21 -11.83
C VAL A 292 -2.40 30.43 -12.60
N SER A 293 -2.47 30.43 -13.94
CA SER A 293 -2.10 31.58 -14.77
C SER A 293 -2.87 32.85 -14.38
N GLN A 294 -4.20 32.74 -14.20
CA GLN A 294 -5.05 33.86 -13.80
C GLN A 294 -4.79 34.30 -12.35
N ALA A 295 -4.55 33.34 -11.45
CA ALA A 295 -4.23 33.62 -10.06
C ALA A 295 -2.89 34.36 -9.94
N LEU A 296 -1.84 33.87 -10.61
CA LEU A 296 -0.52 34.51 -10.61
C LEU A 296 -0.55 35.91 -11.22
N MET A 297 -1.33 36.14 -12.29
CA MET A 297 -1.51 37.47 -12.86
C MET A 297 -2.03 38.46 -11.82
N LYS A 298 -3.05 38.07 -11.05
CA LYS A 298 -3.66 38.92 -10.01
C LYS A 298 -2.71 39.11 -8.83
N THR A 299 -2.15 38.02 -8.30
CA THR A 299 -1.32 38.02 -7.09
C THR A 299 -0.01 38.78 -7.29
N LEU A 300 0.65 38.58 -8.45
CA LEU A 300 1.92 39.25 -8.79
C LEU A 300 1.72 40.57 -9.54
N LYS A 301 0.47 40.99 -9.79
CA LYS A 301 0.12 42.20 -10.53
C LYS A 301 0.79 42.28 -11.91
N LEU A 302 0.80 41.16 -12.63
CA LEU A 302 1.36 41.08 -13.98
C LEU A 302 0.45 41.80 -14.98
N ARG A 303 1.03 42.34 -16.05
CA ARG A 303 0.27 43.02 -17.11
C ARG A 303 -0.60 42.05 -17.91
N GLU A 304 -0.09 40.83 -18.12
CA GLU A 304 -0.74 39.78 -18.89
C GLU A 304 -0.61 38.44 -18.16
N ALA A 305 -1.55 37.55 -18.40
CA ALA A 305 -1.55 36.22 -17.84
C ALA A 305 -0.43 35.37 -18.48
N PRO A 306 0.40 34.66 -17.68
CA PRO A 306 1.46 33.81 -18.22
C PRO A 306 0.91 32.76 -19.19
N GLY A 307 1.64 32.52 -20.29
CA GLY A 307 1.29 31.46 -21.23
C GLY A 307 1.36 30.07 -20.57
N LYS A 308 0.67 29.06 -21.14
CA LYS A 308 0.56 27.71 -20.55
C LYS A 308 1.91 27.10 -20.13
N ASP A 309 2.96 27.29 -20.93
CA ASP A 309 4.30 26.73 -20.68
C ASP A 309 5.14 27.61 -19.74
N GLU A 310 4.71 28.85 -19.48
CA GLU A 310 5.33 29.76 -18.52
C GLU A 310 4.77 29.60 -17.11
N VAL A 311 3.60 28.99 -16.96
CA VAL A 311 2.96 28.76 -15.65
C VAL A 311 3.80 27.78 -14.83
N PRO A 312 4.37 28.20 -13.69
CA PRO A 312 5.12 27.32 -12.82
C PRO A 312 4.18 26.33 -12.13
N VAL A 313 4.67 25.11 -11.90
CA VAL A 313 4.01 24.10 -11.09
C VAL A 313 4.41 24.34 -9.63
N ILE A 314 3.41 24.63 -8.80
CA ILE A 314 3.60 24.95 -7.38
C ILE A 314 3.02 23.81 -6.54
N ALA A 315 3.83 23.24 -5.65
CA ALA A 315 3.42 22.18 -4.74
C ALA A 315 3.47 22.66 -3.29
N VAL A 316 2.45 22.29 -2.50
CA VAL A 316 2.40 22.51 -1.06
C VAL A 316 2.49 21.16 -0.36
N LEU A 317 3.40 21.03 0.60
CA LEU A 317 3.69 19.78 1.29
C LEU A 317 3.49 19.97 2.80
N GLY A 318 2.67 19.13 3.42
CA GLY A 318 2.53 19.02 4.87
C GLY A 318 3.22 17.76 5.42
N SER A 319 4.11 17.93 6.39
CA SER A 319 4.77 16.84 7.09
C SER A 319 3.82 16.06 8.02
N GLY A 320 4.31 14.96 8.59
CA GLY A 320 3.62 14.29 9.69
C GLY A 320 3.74 15.00 11.04
N GLY A 321 3.01 14.48 12.03
CA GLY A 321 2.95 15.07 13.38
C GLY A 321 1.59 14.95 14.08
N GLY A 322 0.74 13.98 13.71
CA GLY A 322 -0.56 13.75 14.34
C GLY A 322 -1.48 14.98 14.30
N THR A 323 -2.21 15.23 15.39
CA THR A 323 -3.16 16.37 15.48
C THR A 323 -2.45 17.72 15.37
N ARG A 324 -1.18 17.82 15.81
CA ARG A 324 -0.37 19.05 15.61
C ARG A 324 -0.22 19.37 14.12
N ALA A 325 0.12 18.38 13.31
CA ALA A 325 0.23 18.56 11.85
C ALA A 325 -1.13 18.87 11.21
N LEU A 326 -2.21 18.21 11.63
CA LEU A 326 -3.57 18.52 11.18
C LEU A 326 -3.92 19.99 11.43
N THR A 327 -3.78 20.46 12.67
CA THR A 327 -4.13 21.84 13.07
C THR A 327 -3.21 22.88 12.41
N SER A 328 -1.90 22.61 12.39
CA SER A 328 -0.91 23.52 11.78
C SER A 328 -1.12 23.67 10.28
N PHE A 329 -1.51 22.59 9.59
CA PHE A 329 -1.77 22.63 8.15
C PHE A 329 -3.02 23.42 7.79
N TYR A 330 -4.09 23.33 8.60
CA TYR A 330 -5.23 24.24 8.47
C TYR A 330 -4.81 25.71 8.57
N GLY A 331 -3.98 26.07 9.56
CA GLY A 331 -3.45 27.43 9.71
C GLY A 331 -2.62 27.88 8.52
N SER A 332 -1.71 27.01 8.04
CA SER A 332 -0.86 27.29 6.89
C SER A 332 -1.67 27.51 5.61
N LEU A 333 -2.69 26.67 5.37
CA LEU A 333 -3.61 26.81 4.24
C LEU A 333 -4.48 28.06 4.35
N SER A 334 -4.91 28.45 5.57
CA SER A 334 -5.60 29.72 5.81
C SER A 334 -4.73 30.91 5.43
N GLY A 335 -3.45 30.91 5.82
CA GLY A 335 -2.49 31.94 5.41
C GLY A 335 -2.35 32.02 3.88
N LEU A 336 -2.22 30.87 3.21
CA LEU A 336 -2.18 30.83 1.75
C LEU A 336 -3.47 31.33 1.09
N GLN A 337 -4.64 31.04 1.69
CA GLN A 337 -5.92 31.55 1.20
C GLN A 337 -6.00 33.08 1.29
N GLN A 338 -5.60 33.65 2.43
CA GLN A 338 -5.59 35.10 2.65
C GLN A 338 -4.61 35.82 1.71
N LEU A 339 -3.52 35.16 1.31
CA LEU A 339 -2.59 35.67 0.28
C LEU A 339 -3.07 35.42 -1.16
N SER A 340 -4.25 34.81 -1.37
CA SER A 340 -4.74 34.40 -2.69
C SER A 340 -3.78 33.46 -3.44
N LEU A 341 -3.11 32.58 -2.68
CA LEU A 341 -2.13 31.63 -3.21
C LEU A 341 -2.69 30.22 -3.44
N LEU A 342 -3.82 29.84 -2.82
CA LEU A 342 -4.41 28.52 -3.04
C LEU A 342 -4.75 28.25 -4.51
N ASP A 343 -5.28 29.24 -5.23
CA ASP A 343 -5.56 29.13 -6.68
C ASP A 343 -4.30 29.03 -7.54
N SER A 344 -3.15 29.47 -7.00
CA SER A 344 -1.85 29.33 -7.65
C SER A 344 -1.23 27.95 -7.39
N THR A 345 -1.66 27.23 -6.35
CA THR A 345 -1.16 25.89 -6.03
C THR A 345 -1.67 24.85 -7.03
N THR A 346 -0.76 24.01 -7.54
CA THR A 346 -1.09 22.89 -8.44
C THR A 346 -1.28 21.59 -7.66
N TYR A 347 -0.33 21.26 -6.77
CA TYR A 347 -0.33 20.03 -5.98
C TYR A 347 -0.42 20.36 -4.48
N LEU A 348 -1.20 19.57 -3.75
CA LEU A 348 -1.31 19.64 -2.30
C LEU A 348 -1.07 18.25 -1.72
N CYS A 349 0.00 18.10 -0.96
CA CYS A 349 0.53 16.79 -0.57
C CYS A 349 0.61 16.67 0.95
N GLY A 350 0.36 15.49 1.49
CA GLY A 350 0.48 15.24 2.92
C GLY A 350 0.88 13.81 3.26
N ILE A 351 1.51 13.65 4.41
CA ILE A 351 1.71 12.36 5.08
C ILE A 351 1.20 12.43 6.52
N SER A 352 0.95 11.28 7.16
CA SER A 352 0.51 11.20 8.56
C SER A 352 -0.60 12.20 8.90
N GLY A 353 -0.48 12.94 10.00
CA GLY A 353 -1.46 13.93 10.45
C GLY A 353 -1.90 14.97 9.40
N SER A 354 -1.04 15.40 8.46
CA SER A 354 -1.47 16.29 7.37
C SER A 354 -2.49 15.61 6.47
N THR A 355 -2.42 14.29 6.25
CA THR A 355 -3.43 13.56 5.46
C THR A 355 -4.83 13.68 6.04
N TRP A 356 -4.97 13.80 7.37
CA TRP A 356 -6.25 13.99 8.03
C TRP A 356 -6.86 15.35 7.70
N CYS A 357 -6.04 16.40 7.59
CA CYS A 357 -6.46 17.72 7.15
C CYS A 357 -6.88 17.71 5.67
N LEU A 358 -6.06 17.11 4.78
CA LEU A 358 -6.44 16.98 3.36
C LEU A 358 -7.74 16.17 3.22
N SER A 359 -7.80 14.96 3.76
CA SER A 359 -8.98 14.09 3.58
C SER A 359 -10.27 14.72 4.12
N ALA A 360 -10.22 15.50 5.19
CA ALA A 360 -11.37 16.27 5.69
C ALA A 360 -11.77 17.41 4.73
N LEU A 361 -10.81 18.18 4.20
CA LEU A 361 -11.08 19.28 3.26
C LEU A 361 -11.69 18.78 1.93
N TYR A 362 -11.18 17.69 1.39
CA TYR A 362 -11.61 17.17 0.08
C TYR A 362 -12.96 16.44 0.10
N GLN A 363 -13.63 16.34 1.26
CA GLN A 363 -15.06 16.00 1.30
C GLN A 363 -15.94 17.10 0.70
N ASP A 364 -15.45 18.34 0.69
CA ASP A 364 -16.12 19.48 0.05
C ASP A 364 -15.51 19.73 -1.33
N THR A 365 -16.33 19.63 -2.38
CA THR A 365 -15.91 19.76 -3.78
C THR A 365 -15.34 21.13 -4.14
N ASP A 366 -15.59 22.16 -3.34
CA ASP A 366 -15.24 23.56 -3.62
C ASP A 366 -14.49 24.21 -2.45
N TRP A 367 -13.90 23.40 -1.55
CA TRP A 367 -13.32 23.85 -0.29
C TRP A 367 -12.34 25.03 -0.43
N SER A 368 -11.47 25.03 -1.44
CA SER A 368 -10.43 26.06 -1.57
C SER A 368 -10.98 27.44 -1.96
N SER A 369 -12.17 27.48 -2.56
CA SER A 369 -12.88 28.71 -2.93
C SER A 369 -13.78 29.27 -1.83
N LYS A 370 -14.05 28.46 -0.78
CA LYS A 370 -14.85 28.84 0.39
C LYS A 370 -13.93 29.33 1.49
N ASP A 371 -14.46 30.16 2.38
CA ASP A 371 -13.72 30.54 3.59
C ASP A 371 -13.40 29.31 4.44
N LEU A 372 -12.10 29.09 4.69
CA LEU A 372 -11.61 27.97 5.48
C LEU A 372 -12.07 28.02 6.94
N GLN A 373 -12.53 29.17 7.47
CA GLN A 373 -12.98 29.29 8.85
C GLN A 373 -14.04 28.25 9.25
N GLY A 374 -14.97 27.90 8.34
CA GLY A 374 -15.96 26.86 8.61
C GLY A 374 -15.32 25.47 8.82
N ALA A 375 -14.35 25.12 7.97
CA ALA A 375 -13.63 23.85 8.09
C ALA A 375 -12.73 23.83 9.35
N ILE A 376 -12.08 24.96 9.65
CA ILE A 376 -11.25 25.15 10.84
C ILE A 376 -12.10 25.02 12.12
N SER A 377 -13.28 25.64 12.16
CA SER A 377 -14.20 25.53 13.29
C SER A 377 -14.67 24.09 13.49
N ASN A 378 -15.03 23.37 12.43
CA ASN A 378 -15.40 21.96 12.53
C ASN A 378 -14.24 21.09 13.06
N ALA A 379 -13.01 21.35 12.58
CA ALA A 379 -11.83 20.67 13.07
C ALA A 379 -11.56 20.99 14.56
N ARG A 380 -11.74 22.26 14.97
CA ARG A 380 -11.63 22.70 16.37
C ARG A 380 -12.60 21.97 17.27
N ASP A 381 -13.87 21.88 16.88
CA ASP A 381 -14.91 21.21 17.66
C ASP A 381 -14.61 19.72 17.82
N ASN A 382 -14.14 19.06 16.75
CA ASN A 382 -13.78 17.66 16.78
C ASN A 382 -12.49 17.39 17.56
N VAL A 383 -11.46 18.23 17.42
CA VAL A 383 -10.21 18.07 18.19
C VAL A 383 -10.47 18.34 19.67
N SER A 384 -11.26 19.36 20.01
CA SER A 384 -11.54 19.75 21.40
C SER A 384 -12.55 18.85 22.11
N SER A 385 -13.23 17.96 21.39
CA SER A 385 -14.23 17.07 21.98
C SER A 385 -13.61 15.99 22.89
N SER A 386 -14.41 15.47 23.82
CA SER A 386 -14.00 14.32 24.62
C SER A 386 -13.85 13.08 23.75
N LYS A 387 -12.70 12.41 23.88
CA LYS A 387 -12.41 11.14 23.18
C LYS A 387 -12.82 9.92 23.99
N ALA A 388 -13.36 10.10 25.19
CA ALA A 388 -13.68 9.01 26.11
C ALA A 388 -14.69 8.00 25.52
N GLY A 389 -15.60 8.46 24.66
CA GLY A 389 -16.58 7.60 23.99
C GLY A 389 -15.98 6.61 23.00
N ALA A 390 -14.72 6.77 22.58
CA ALA A 390 -14.02 5.86 21.67
C ALA A 390 -13.92 4.43 22.23
N LEU A 391 -13.78 4.29 23.56
CA LEU A 391 -13.71 2.99 24.25
C LEU A 391 -15.03 2.58 24.92
N SER A 392 -16.14 3.23 24.56
CA SER A 392 -17.46 2.81 25.03
C SER A 392 -17.82 1.42 24.49
N SER A 393 -18.61 0.66 25.24
CA SER A 393 -19.04 -0.69 24.83
C SER A 393 -19.75 -0.71 23.48
N GLU A 394 -20.51 0.34 23.15
CA GLU A 394 -21.18 0.48 21.86
C GLU A 394 -20.17 0.67 20.72
N ARG A 395 -19.15 1.52 20.92
CA ARG A 395 -18.11 1.76 19.91
C ARG A 395 -17.19 0.56 19.71
N LEU A 396 -16.78 -0.10 20.78
CA LEU A 396 -15.99 -1.33 20.69
C LEU A 396 -16.76 -2.44 19.94
N LYS A 397 -18.08 -2.56 20.17
CA LYS A 397 -18.93 -3.49 19.42
C LYS A 397 -18.98 -3.13 17.94
N TYR A 398 -19.13 -1.86 17.60
CA TYR A 398 -19.07 -1.38 16.22
C TYR A 398 -17.73 -1.72 15.55
N TYR A 399 -16.60 -1.46 16.21
CA TYR A 399 -15.27 -1.80 15.68
C TYR A 399 -15.16 -3.29 15.38
N PHE A 400 -15.56 -4.14 16.32
CA PHE A 400 -15.54 -5.59 16.13
C PHE A 400 -16.43 -6.05 14.97
N GLN A 401 -17.61 -5.45 14.80
CA GLN A 401 -18.50 -5.77 13.67
C GLN A 401 -17.86 -5.43 12.33
N GLU A 402 -17.22 -4.27 12.20
CA GLU A 402 -16.54 -3.88 10.95
C GLU A 402 -15.33 -4.79 10.68
N LEU A 403 -14.48 -5.04 11.69
CA LEU A 403 -13.30 -5.89 11.56
C LEU A 403 -13.68 -7.35 11.22
N ASN A 404 -14.70 -7.92 11.86
CA ASN A 404 -15.19 -9.25 11.50
C ASN A 404 -15.77 -9.29 10.09
N SER A 405 -16.45 -8.23 9.65
CA SER A 405 -16.96 -8.17 8.28
C SER A 405 -15.80 -8.26 7.29
N MET A 406 -14.73 -7.51 7.53
CA MET A 406 -13.52 -7.54 6.68
C MET A 406 -12.86 -8.93 6.67
N GLU A 407 -12.80 -9.60 7.82
CA GLU A 407 -12.24 -10.95 7.93
C GLU A 407 -13.11 -12.00 7.24
N ASN A 408 -14.44 -11.92 7.39
CA ASN A 408 -15.38 -12.80 6.70
C ASN A 408 -15.33 -12.61 5.18
N ASP A 409 -14.97 -11.40 4.72
CA ASP A 409 -14.72 -11.12 3.30
C ASP A 409 -13.35 -11.66 2.82
N GLY A 410 -12.54 -12.21 3.73
CA GLY A 410 -11.24 -12.82 3.44
C GLY A 410 -10.06 -11.85 3.49
N ARG A 411 -10.21 -10.64 4.07
CA ARG A 411 -9.07 -9.76 4.36
C ARG A 411 -8.42 -10.15 5.68
N LYS A 412 -7.09 -10.03 5.75
CA LYS A 412 -6.37 -10.12 7.02
C LYS A 412 -6.42 -8.79 7.74
N VAL A 413 -7.16 -8.76 8.83
CA VAL A 413 -7.29 -7.55 9.66
C VAL A 413 -6.09 -7.38 10.59
N SER A 414 -5.69 -6.13 10.83
CA SER A 414 -4.53 -5.72 11.62
C SER A 414 -4.86 -4.62 12.65
N PHE A 415 -3.85 -4.22 13.43
CA PHE A 415 -3.96 -3.05 14.31
C PHE A 415 -4.15 -1.73 13.56
N ILE A 416 -3.66 -1.63 12.32
CA ILE A 416 -3.87 -0.45 11.48
C ILE A 416 -5.35 -0.28 11.15
N ASP A 417 -6.08 -1.38 10.91
CA ASP A 417 -7.52 -1.31 10.61
C ASP A 417 -8.34 -0.84 11.82
N LEU A 418 -8.00 -1.33 13.02
CA LEU A 418 -8.58 -0.84 14.27
C LEU A 418 -8.24 0.64 14.49
N TRP A 419 -6.99 1.03 14.25
CA TRP A 419 -6.56 2.42 14.36
C TRP A 419 -7.30 3.33 13.39
N GLY A 420 -7.56 2.90 12.16
CA GLY A 420 -8.39 3.63 11.19
C GLY A 420 -9.80 3.93 11.72
N LEU A 421 -10.42 2.98 12.42
CA LEU A 421 -11.74 3.16 13.05
C LEU A 421 -11.69 4.07 14.30
N ILE A 422 -10.59 4.07 15.04
CA ILE A 422 -10.38 4.98 16.17
C ILE A 422 -10.15 6.41 15.65
N ILE A 423 -9.34 6.58 14.61
CA ILE A 423 -9.12 7.86 13.93
C ILE A 423 -10.41 8.40 13.32
N GLU A 424 -11.25 7.55 12.71
CA GLU A 424 -12.60 7.94 12.28
C GLU A 424 -13.39 8.58 13.43
N TYR A 425 -13.35 7.97 14.61
CA TYR A 425 -14.02 8.52 15.79
C TYR A 425 -13.36 9.82 16.27
N PHE A 426 -12.02 9.92 16.25
CA PHE A 426 -11.31 11.13 16.67
C PHE A 426 -11.58 12.32 15.74
N LEU A 427 -11.66 12.08 14.43
CA LEU A 427 -11.85 13.13 13.42
C LEU A 427 -13.33 13.50 13.22
N TYR A 428 -14.25 12.55 13.37
CA TYR A 428 -15.65 12.75 12.98
C TYR A 428 -16.69 12.39 14.05
N GLN A 429 -16.32 11.59 15.07
CA GLN A 429 -17.21 11.04 16.11
C GLN A 429 -18.41 10.21 15.61
N LYS A 430 -18.45 9.96 14.30
CA LYS A 430 -19.50 9.21 13.60
C LYS A 430 -18.86 8.38 12.49
N LYS A 431 -19.62 7.40 11.98
CA LYS A 431 -19.22 6.62 10.81
C LYS A 431 -19.08 7.56 9.61
N ASP A 432 -17.93 7.57 8.97
CA ASP A 432 -17.70 8.23 7.70
C ASP A 432 -17.70 7.18 6.58
N LEU A 433 -18.45 7.46 5.52
CA LEU A 433 -18.59 6.56 4.36
C LEU A 433 -17.75 7.03 3.17
N SER A 434 -17.06 8.16 3.32
CA SER A 434 -16.26 8.73 2.24
C SER A 434 -15.11 7.80 1.85
N LYS A 435 -14.73 7.89 0.57
CA LYS A 435 -13.66 7.13 -0.05
C LYS A 435 -12.68 8.07 -0.75
N LEU A 436 -11.53 7.56 -1.15
CA LEU A 436 -10.54 8.38 -1.85
C LEU A 436 -11.02 8.73 -3.26
N SER A 437 -11.70 7.81 -3.94
CA SER A 437 -12.28 8.08 -5.27
C SER A 437 -13.37 9.15 -5.27
N ASP A 438 -14.09 9.36 -4.15
CA ASP A 438 -15.09 10.43 -4.03
C ASP A 438 -14.47 11.81 -4.24
N GLN A 439 -13.17 11.97 -3.93
CA GLN A 439 -12.42 13.22 -4.13
C GLN A 439 -12.19 13.58 -5.60
N GLN A 440 -12.45 12.67 -6.55
CA GLN A 440 -12.38 12.97 -7.98
C GLN A 440 -13.30 14.16 -8.32
N GLU A 441 -14.47 14.28 -7.70
CA GLU A 441 -15.37 15.42 -7.92
C GLU A 441 -14.78 16.74 -7.43
N ALA A 442 -13.91 16.73 -6.42
CA ALA A 442 -13.19 17.91 -5.93
C ALA A 442 -12.05 18.37 -6.86
N VAL A 443 -11.61 17.55 -7.83
CA VAL A 443 -10.51 17.91 -8.76
C VAL A 443 -10.91 17.87 -10.24
N LYS A 444 -12.08 17.35 -10.59
CA LYS A 444 -12.57 17.18 -11.97
C LYS A 444 -12.57 18.46 -12.82
N ARG A 445 -12.87 19.61 -12.19
CA ARG A 445 -12.83 20.95 -12.84
C ARG A 445 -11.51 21.68 -12.58
N ALA A 446 -10.55 21.01 -11.93
CA ALA A 446 -9.32 21.59 -11.40
C ALA A 446 -9.55 22.75 -10.42
N GLN A 447 -10.70 22.76 -9.74
CA GLN A 447 -11.10 23.85 -8.85
C GLN A 447 -10.26 23.89 -7.56
N ASN A 448 -9.86 22.74 -7.04
CA ASN A 448 -8.90 22.63 -5.95
C ASN A 448 -7.52 22.20 -6.48
N PRO A 449 -6.44 22.38 -5.72
CA PRO A 449 -5.18 21.68 -5.97
C PRO A 449 -5.38 20.16 -6.07
N TYR A 450 -4.45 19.45 -6.69
CA TYR A 450 -4.50 18.00 -6.79
C TYR A 450 -3.97 17.37 -5.49
N PRO A 451 -4.78 16.56 -4.77
CA PRO A 451 -4.35 15.96 -3.52
C PRO A 451 -3.47 14.75 -3.78
N ILE A 452 -2.36 14.67 -3.08
CA ILE A 452 -1.47 13.51 -3.08
C ILE A 452 -1.23 13.08 -1.63
N TYR A 453 -1.49 11.81 -1.35
CA TYR A 453 -1.20 11.18 -0.07
C TYR A 453 -0.09 10.14 -0.28
N ALA A 454 0.71 9.87 0.74
CA ALA A 454 1.80 8.92 0.63
C ALA A 454 1.91 7.98 1.84
N ALA A 455 2.34 6.76 1.56
CA ALA A 455 2.73 5.74 2.51
C ALA A 455 4.07 5.11 2.09
N ILE A 456 4.68 4.33 2.96
CA ILE A 456 5.84 3.49 2.64
C ILE A 456 5.41 2.03 2.66
N ASN A 457 5.83 1.26 1.67
CA ASN A 457 5.82 -0.18 1.75
C ASN A 457 7.12 -0.67 2.41
N VAL A 458 6.96 -1.43 3.50
CA VAL A 458 8.05 -2.04 4.28
C VAL A 458 8.03 -3.56 4.14
N ARG A 459 9.00 -4.26 4.75
CA ARG A 459 9.04 -5.73 4.80
C ARG A 459 9.22 -6.21 6.23
N PRO A 460 8.43 -7.20 6.70
CA PRO A 460 8.40 -7.59 8.12
C PRO A 460 9.67 -8.26 8.69
N ASN A 461 10.80 -8.32 7.97
CA ASN A 461 12.07 -8.90 8.44
C ASN A 461 13.32 -8.20 7.87
N ILE A 462 13.16 -6.99 7.34
CA ILE A 462 14.25 -6.19 6.77
C ILE A 462 14.20 -4.83 7.47
N SER A 463 15.37 -4.25 7.79
CA SER A 463 15.44 -2.92 8.40
C SER A 463 14.80 -1.87 7.48
N ASP A 464 14.05 -0.92 8.05
CA ASP A 464 13.46 0.19 7.28
C ASP A 464 14.53 1.07 6.60
N GLU A 465 15.75 1.09 7.14
CA GLU A 465 16.92 1.76 6.51
C GLU A 465 17.41 1.04 5.24
N ASP A 466 17.07 -0.24 5.07
CA ASP A 466 17.50 -1.10 3.96
C ASP A 466 16.38 -1.35 2.92
N PHE A 467 15.12 -0.98 3.22
CA PHE A 467 13.98 -1.16 2.29
C PHE A 467 12.77 -0.26 2.61
N ALA A 468 12.66 0.87 1.90
CA ALA A 468 11.48 1.74 1.92
C ALA A 468 11.03 2.10 0.49
N GLU A 469 9.81 1.70 0.11
CA GLU A 469 9.25 2.03 -1.21
C GLU A 469 8.04 2.95 -1.08
N TRP A 470 8.15 4.15 -1.64
CA TRP A 470 7.06 5.12 -1.62
C TRP A 470 5.87 4.66 -2.46
N CYS A 471 4.73 4.53 -1.80
CA CYS A 471 3.43 4.29 -2.40
C CYS A 471 2.63 5.60 -2.41
N GLU A 472 2.20 6.00 -3.59
CA GLU A 472 1.44 7.23 -3.83
C GLU A 472 -0.05 6.92 -3.94
N PHE A 473 -0.87 7.80 -3.36
CA PHE A 473 -2.33 7.72 -3.42
C PHE A 473 -2.90 9.04 -3.92
N THR A 474 -3.72 8.95 -4.95
CA THR A 474 -4.43 10.10 -5.54
C THR A 474 -5.90 9.73 -5.74
N PRO A 475 -6.78 10.69 -6.08
CA PRO A 475 -8.18 10.37 -6.37
C PRO A 475 -8.36 9.42 -7.57
N TYR A 476 -7.37 9.34 -8.48
CA TYR A 476 -7.47 8.57 -9.72
C TYR A 476 -6.64 7.28 -9.72
N GLU A 477 -5.43 7.31 -9.18
CA GLU A 477 -4.56 6.13 -9.12
C GLU A 477 -3.80 5.98 -7.79
N VAL A 478 -3.49 4.72 -7.45
CA VAL A 478 -2.62 4.31 -6.35
C VAL A 478 -1.50 3.46 -6.91
N GLY A 479 -0.25 3.68 -6.51
CA GLY A 479 0.83 2.87 -7.04
C GLY A 479 2.25 3.20 -6.60
N PHE A 480 3.18 2.44 -7.17
CA PHE A 480 4.62 2.56 -6.93
C PHE A 480 5.31 3.13 -8.17
N ARG A 481 5.84 4.34 -8.06
CA ARG A 481 6.62 4.96 -9.14
C ARG A 481 7.90 4.18 -9.43
N LYS A 482 8.56 3.62 -8.40
CA LYS A 482 9.75 2.77 -8.57
C LYS A 482 9.57 1.72 -9.65
N TYR A 483 8.39 1.09 -9.71
CA TYR A 483 8.06 0.06 -10.69
C TYR A 483 7.27 0.57 -11.90
N GLY A 484 6.83 1.82 -11.89
CA GLY A 484 5.90 2.38 -12.86
C GLY A 484 4.59 1.58 -12.91
N ALA A 485 4.04 1.20 -11.75
CA ALA A 485 2.89 0.31 -11.63
C ALA A 485 1.79 0.96 -10.78
N PHE A 486 0.62 1.17 -11.39
CA PHE A 486 -0.51 1.87 -10.79
C PHE A 486 -1.82 1.12 -11.01
N VAL A 487 -2.72 1.19 -10.05
CA VAL A 487 -4.11 0.75 -10.18
C VAL A 487 -5.04 1.94 -9.98
N ARG A 488 -6.27 1.81 -10.48
CA ARG A 488 -7.31 2.79 -10.15
C ARG A 488 -7.58 2.77 -8.65
N THR A 489 -7.85 3.94 -8.09
CA THR A 489 -8.12 4.09 -6.65
C THR A 489 -9.25 3.19 -6.16
N GLU A 490 -10.30 3.01 -6.96
CA GLU A 490 -11.45 2.16 -6.64
C GLU A 490 -11.15 0.65 -6.65
N ASP A 491 -10.02 0.26 -7.25
CA ASP A 491 -9.57 -1.13 -7.30
C ASP A 491 -8.41 -1.39 -6.33
N PHE A 492 -7.94 -0.36 -5.59
CA PHE A 492 -6.97 -0.56 -4.52
C PHE A 492 -7.51 -1.57 -3.51
N ASP A 493 -6.62 -2.45 -3.05
CA ASP A 493 -6.95 -3.57 -2.16
C ASP A 493 -7.89 -4.65 -2.76
N SER A 494 -8.07 -4.64 -4.08
CA SER A 494 -8.58 -5.80 -4.81
C SER A 494 -7.48 -6.83 -5.11
N GLU A 495 -7.89 -8.01 -5.56
CA GLU A 495 -6.96 -9.10 -5.87
C GLU A 495 -6.56 -9.06 -7.34
N PHE A 496 -5.25 -9.03 -7.60
CA PHE A 496 -4.68 -9.01 -8.95
C PHE A 496 -3.72 -10.17 -9.16
N PHE A 497 -3.61 -10.59 -10.40
CA PHE A 497 -2.58 -11.54 -10.83
C PHE A 497 -2.15 -11.22 -12.25
N MET A 498 -0.84 -11.20 -12.52
CA MET A 498 -0.30 -10.91 -13.86
C MET A 498 -0.82 -9.57 -14.43
N GLY A 499 -1.00 -8.57 -13.58
CA GLY A 499 -1.49 -7.24 -13.96
C GLY A 499 -2.99 -7.17 -14.28
N ARG A 500 -3.78 -8.19 -13.93
CA ARG A 500 -5.23 -8.27 -14.20
C ARG A 500 -6.01 -8.42 -12.90
N LEU A 501 -7.16 -7.76 -12.85
CA LEU A 501 -8.07 -7.81 -11.72
C LEU A 501 -8.80 -9.17 -11.72
N ILE A 502 -8.45 -10.03 -10.76
CA ILE A 502 -9.03 -11.36 -10.63
C ILE A 502 -10.30 -11.32 -9.79
N ARG A 503 -10.26 -10.58 -8.68
CA ARG A 503 -11.42 -10.38 -7.81
C ARG A 503 -11.49 -8.94 -7.34
N LYS A 504 -12.51 -8.24 -7.81
CA LYS A 504 -12.83 -6.89 -7.35
C LYS A 504 -13.37 -6.92 -5.92
N ARG A 505 -12.79 -6.09 -5.06
CA ARG A 505 -13.27 -5.85 -3.70
C ARG A 505 -13.88 -4.44 -3.60
N PRO A 506 -14.75 -4.19 -2.62
CA PRO A 506 -15.21 -2.84 -2.34
C PRO A 506 -14.04 -1.94 -1.96
N GLU A 507 -13.98 -0.73 -2.53
CA GLU A 507 -12.98 0.27 -2.15
C GLU A 507 -13.07 0.55 -0.63
N PRO A 508 -11.93 0.57 0.09
CA PRO A 508 -11.92 0.86 1.51
C PRO A 508 -12.39 2.28 1.78
N ARG A 509 -13.07 2.45 2.92
CA ARG A 509 -13.41 3.79 3.44
C ARG A 509 -12.13 4.57 3.73
N ILE A 510 -12.18 5.89 3.58
CA ILE A 510 -10.99 6.74 3.72
C ILE A 510 -10.35 6.61 5.09
N CYS A 511 -11.11 6.27 6.13
CA CYS A 511 -10.59 6.09 7.48
C CYS A 511 -9.57 4.95 7.60
N TYR A 512 -9.68 3.89 6.80
CA TYR A 512 -8.65 2.85 6.75
C TYR A 512 -7.37 3.37 6.09
N LEU A 513 -7.48 4.25 5.09
CA LEU A 513 -6.32 4.93 4.50
C LEU A 513 -5.72 5.96 5.47
N GLN A 514 -6.54 6.72 6.20
CA GLN A 514 -6.07 7.62 7.27
C GLN A 514 -5.34 6.88 8.38
N GLY A 515 -5.83 5.68 8.74
CA GLY A 515 -5.15 4.77 9.68
C GLY A 515 -3.81 4.26 9.15
N MET A 516 -3.75 3.90 7.86
CA MET A 516 -2.51 3.49 7.18
C MET A 516 -1.50 4.63 7.07
N TRP A 517 -1.91 5.80 6.58
CA TRP A 517 -1.06 6.98 6.45
C TRP A 517 -0.58 7.50 7.79
N GLY A 518 -1.33 7.25 8.87
CA GLY A 518 -0.99 7.60 10.25
C GLY A 518 -0.65 6.39 11.12
N SER A 519 -0.10 5.30 10.57
CA SER A 519 0.08 4.06 11.31
C SER A 519 1.21 4.09 12.36
N ALA A 520 2.03 5.15 12.40
CA ALA A 520 3.03 5.35 13.46
C ALA A 520 2.43 5.28 14.87
N PHE A 521 1.15 5.66 15.00
CA PHE A 521 0.40 5.61 16.26
C PHE A 521 -0.16 4.22 16.60
N ALA A 522 -0.28 3.31 15.64
CA ALA A 522 -0.82 1.97 15.87
C ALA A 522 0.09 1.13 16.79
N ALA A 523 1.41 1.38 16.76
CA ALA A 523 2.38 0.74 17.65
C ALA A 523 2.23 1.21 19.11
N SER A 524 1.81 2.47 19.33
CA SER A 524 1.62 3.08 20.65
C SER A 524 0.14 3.21 21.06
N LEU A 525 -0.72 2.34 20.53
CA LEU A 525 -2.17 2.45 20.68
C LEU A 525 -2.63 2.44 22.15
N ASP A 526 -1.97 1.65 23.01
CA ASP A 526 -2.26 1.61 24.45
C ASP A 526 -1.98 2.96 25.12
N ASP A 527 -0.83 3.57 24.83
CA ASP A 527 -0.41 4.86 25.40
C ASP A 527 -1.30 6.00 24.92
N VAL A 528 -1.70 5.98 23.65
CA VAL A 528 -2.68 6.92 23.09
C VAL A 528 -4.01 6.78 23.84
N CYS A 529 -4.54 5.56 24.01
CA CYS A 529 -5.79 5.34 24.73
C CYS A 529 -5.70 5.77 26.20
N LEU A 530 -4.64 5.38 26.92
CA LEU A 530 -4.38 5.79 28.31
C LEU A 530 -4.46 7.31 28.46
N LYS A 531 -3.74 8.03 27.58
CA LYS A 531 -3.62 9.48 27.64
C LYS A 531 -4.92 10.19 27.23
N MET A 532 -5.59 9.70 26.19
CA MET A 532 -6.74 10.40 25.59
C MET A 532 -8.08 10.04 26.22
N VAL A 533 -8.22 8.83 26.73
CA VAL A 533 -9.49 8.28 27.26
C VAL A 533 -9.47 8.18 28.79
N GLY A 534 -8.28 8.26 29.41
CA GLY A 534 -8.11 8.09 30.86
C GLY A 534 -8.13 6.63 31.31
N SER A 535 -8.23 5.69 30.36
CA SER A 535 -8.10 4.26 30.56
C SER A 535 -7.36 3.63 29.38
N GLY A 536 -6.44 2.72 29.68
CA GLY A 536 -5.69 1.99 28.67
C GLY A 536 -6.50 0.87 28.05
N LEU A 537 -5.95 0.29 26.99
CA LEU A 537 -6.44 -0.95 26.42
C LEU A 537 -5.90 -2.09 27.30
N SER A 538 -6.53 -2.33 28.45
CA SER A 538 -6.12 -3.36 29.42
C SER A 538 -5.97 -4.78 28.85
N PHE A 539 -6.48 -5.04 27.63
CA PHE A 539 -6.19 -6.27 26.89
C PHE A 539 -4.82 -6.30 26.20
N LEU A 540 -4.30 -5.15 25.75
CA LEU A 540 -2.98 -5.03 25.11
C LEU A 540 -1.83 -5.29 26.09
N ASP A 541 -2.07 -5.24 27.40
CA ASP A 541 -1.10 -5.68 28.42
C ASP A 541 -0.56 -7.11 28.15
N SER A 542 -1.44 -7.98 27.65
CA SER A 542 -1.10 -9.35 27.22
C SER A 542 -0.36 -9.43 25.87
N LEU A 543 -0.16 -8.32 25.17
CA LEU A 543 0.59 -8.18 23.91
C LEU A 543 1.84 -7.28 24.06
N LYS A 544 2.04 -6.62 25.21
CA LYS A 544 3.17 -5.72 25.50
C LYS A 544 4.59 -6.31 25.32
N ASP A 545 4.78 -7.63 25.32
CA ASP A 545 6.09 -8.28 25.12
C ASP A 545 6.36 -8.57 23.64
N VAL A 546 5.34 -8.43 22.77
CA VAL A 546 5.47 -8.41 21.31
C VAL A 546 5.55 -6.97 20.79
N ILE A 547 4.94 -6.02 21.51
CA ILE A 547 4.77 -4.59 21.12
C ILE A 547 5.76 -3.66 21.85
N ARG A 548 6.80 -4.18 22.52
CA ARG A 548 7.85 -3.32 23.12
C ARG A 548 8.85 -2.86 22.06
N VAL A 549 8.45 -1.88 21.26
CA VAL A 549 9.35 -1.05 20.45
C VAL A 549 8.92 0.42 20.60
N ILE A 550 9.76 1.14 21.36
CA ILE A 550 10.00 2.59 21.40
C ILE A 550 8.88 3.49 21.93
N ASP A 551 8.92 3.73 23.23
CA ASP A 551 8.69 5.06 23.82
C ASP A 551 10.09 5.61 24.13
N ASP A 552 10.56 6.58 23.35
CA ASP A 552 11.53 7.63 23.73
C ASP A 552 12.11 8.31 22.48
N CYS A 553 11.70 9.57 22.27
CA CYS A 553 12.13 10.45 21.17
C CYS A 553 13.61 10.92 21.25
N GLN A 554 14.58 10.08 21.60
CA GLN A 554 16.02 10.43 21.49
C GLN A 554 16.89 9.25 21.07
N ARG A 555 17.51 9.38 19.88
CA ARG A 555 18.69 8.65 19.35
C ARG A 555 18.53 7.15 19.08
N PHE A 556 18.44 6.81 17.80
CA PHE A 556 18.42 5.45 17.26
C PHE A 556 19.78 4.73 17.39
N HIS A 557 19.80 3.65 18.18
CA HIS A 557 20.69 2.50 17.99
C HIS A 557 19.95 1.22 18.42
N PHE A 558 19.54 0.39 17.47
CA PHE A 558 19.00 -0.94 17.77
C PHE A 558 20.14 -1.96 17.93
N ARG A 559 20.38 -2.42 19.16
CA ARG A 559 21.13 -3.65 19.43
C ARG A 559 20.53 -4.42 20.60
N GLU A 560 20.08 -5.63 20.27
CA GLU A 560 20.11 -6.89 21.04
C GLU A 560 18.76 -7.62 21.15
N ALA A 561 18.67 -8.71 20.39
CA ALA A 561 17.67 -9.76 20.53
C ALA A 561 18.20 -10.86 21.45
N THR A 562 17.84 -10.83 22.74
CA THR A 562 17.83 -12.02 23.61
C THR A 562 17.16 -11.70 24.94
N ARG A 563 15.86 -12.00 25.08
CA ARG A 563 15.21 -12.29 26.39
C ARG A 563 13.81 -12.85 26.18
N LEU A 564 13.70 -14.18 26.23
CA LEU A 564 12.41 -14.86 26.46
C LEU A 564 11.96 -14.58 27.90
N LYS A 565 10.74 -14.06 28.08
CA LYS A 565 10.09 -13.95 29.40
C LYS A 565 8.76 -14.71 29.39
N THR A 566 8.59 -15.58 30.38
CA THR A 566 7.38 -16.35 30.66
C THR A 566 6.27 -15.42 31.18
N ARG A 567 5.03 -15.59 30.69
CA ARG A 567 3.88 -14.75 31.02
C ARG A 567 2.81 -15.52 31.80
N LEU A 568 2.26 -14.87 32.83
CA LEU A 568 1.07 -15.30 33.57
C LEU A 568 -0.11 -14.43 33.12
N VAL A 569 -1.19 -15.04 32.63
CA VAL A 569 -2.41 -14.35 32.16
C VAL A 569 -3.51 -14.50 33.19
N ILE A 570 -4.11 -13.39 33.63
CA ILE A 570 -5.35 -13.36 34.41
C ILE A 570 -6.50 -13.08 33.43
N PRO A 571 -7.59 -13.88 33.41
CA PRO A 571 -8.66 -13.70 32.44
C PRO A 571 -9.51 -12.46 32.76
N GLY A 572 -9.72 -11.60 31.76
CA GLY A 572 -10.73 -10.55 31.80
C GLY A 572 -12.09 -11.03 31.28
N GLY A 573 -13.10 -10.15 31.31
CA GLY A 573 -14.49 -10.48 30.95
C GLY A 573 -14.70 -10.94 29.50
N PRO A 574 -15.92 -11.40 29.13
CA PRO A 574 -16.18 -12.12 27.86
C PRO A 574 -15.83 -11.36 26.58
N LEU A 575 -16.09 -10.05 26.52
CA LEU A 575 -15.68 -9.22 25.39
C LEU A 575 -14.15 -9.10 25.30
N LEU A 576 -13.47 -8.91 26.44
CA LEU A 576 -12.01 -8.81 26.49
C LEU A 576 -11.33 -10.10 25.98
N GLN A 577 -11.91 -11.25 26.33
CA GLN A 577 -11.44 -12.55 25.87
C GLN A 577 -11.57 -12.69 24.35
N ILE A 578 -12.72 -12.28 23.77
CA ILE A 578 -12.93 -12.25 22.31
C ILE A 578 -11.89 -11.33 21.63
N PHE A 579 -11.60 -10.16 22.20
CA PHE A 579 -10.58 -9.24 21.68
C PHE A 579 -9.15 -9.79 21.76
N GLN A 580 -8.80 -10.45 22.88
CA GLN A 580 -7.51 -11.12 23.03
C GLN A 580 -7.37 -12.26 22.03
N ASP A 581 -8.40 -13.09 21.86
CA ASP A 581 -8.40 -14.20 20.92
C ASP A 581 -8.33 -13.71 19.46
N PHE A 582 -8.96 -12.57 19.15
CA PHE A 582 -8.87 -11.94 17.84
C PHE A 582 -7.43 -11.52 17.50
N PHE A 583 -6.69 -10.89 18.42
CA PHE A 583 -5.37 -10.30 18.13
C PHE A 583 -4.15 -11.16 18.55
N LYS A 584 -4.32 -12.29 19.23
CA LYS A 584 -3.24 -13.18 19.72
C LYS A 584 -2.26 -13.68 18.64
N SER A 585 -2.64 -13.65 17.37
CA SER A 585 -1.84 -14.19 16.24
C SER A 585 -1.60 -13.20 15.10
N ARG A 586 -1.98 -11.92 15.24
CA ARG A 586 -2.00 -10.96 14.12
C ARG A 586 -0.81 -10.01 14.11
N VAL A 587 -0.39 -9.62 12.91
CA VAL A 587 0.75 -8.74 12.64
C VAL A 587 0.40 -7.29 12.99
N THR A 588 1.38 -6.52 13.47
CA THR A 588 1.27 -5.08 13.76
C THR A 588 1.03 -4.25 12.50
N SER A 589 1.54 -4.69 11.35
CA SER A 589 1.35 -4.07 10.03
C SER A 589 0.18 -4.69 9.27
N GLY A 590 -0.64 -3.85 8.64
CA GLY A 590 -1.75 -4.28 7.79
C GLY A 590 -1.28 -4.94 6.50
N GLU A 591 -1.89 -6.08 6.15
CA GLU A 591 -1.64 -6.77 4.89
C GLU A 591 -2.67 -6.30 3.84
N THR A 592 -2.17 -5.58 2.83
CA THR A 592 -2.96 -5.20 1.65
C THR A 592 -2.63 -6.14 0.50
N PHE A 593 -3.60 -6.48 -0.35
CA PHE A 593 -3.31 -7.30 -1.53
C PHE A 593 -2.30 -6.61 -2.47
N ASN A 594 -1.31 -7.37 -2.93
CA ASN A 594 -0.31 -6.85 -3.85
C ASN A 594 -0.84 -6.82 -5.28
N PHE A 595 -1.16 -5.63 -5.79
CA PHE A 595 -1.62 -5.49 -7.17
C PHE A 595 -0.55 -5.83 -8.23
N MET A 596 0.73 -5.93 -7.84
CA MET A 596 1.81 -6.38 -8.72
C MET A 596 2.02 -7.89 -8.69
N GLN A 597 1.23 -8.65 -7.94
CA GLN A 597 1.44 -10.08 -7.76
C GLN A 597 1.48 -10.84 -9.09
N GLY A 598 2.48 -11.71 -9.20
CA GLY A 598 2.80 -12.46 -10.40
C GLY A 598 3.70 -11.70 -11.38
N LEU A 599 3.67 -10.36 -11.45
CA LEU A 599 4.50 -9.62 -12.41
C LEU A 599 5.99 -9.90 -12.17
N TYR A 600 6.75 -10.03 -13.26
CA TYR A 600 8.17 -10.33 -13.20
C TYR A 600 9.04 -9.09 -13.39
N LEU A 601 10.29 -9.14 -12.94
CA LEU A 601 11.27 -8.09 -13.23
C LEU A 601 11.91 -8.35 -14.60
N HIS A 602 11.94 -7.30 -15.42
CA HIS A 602 12.58 -7.30 -16.72
C HIS A 602 14.10 -7.49 -16.57
N ARG A 603 14.75 -8.26 -17.44
CA ARG A 603 16.19 -8.61 -17.35
C ARG A 603 17.14 -7.41 -17.17
N ASN A 604 16.73 -6.24 -17.66
CA ASN A 604 17.51 -5.01 -17.67
C ASN A 604 16.92 -3.94 -16.74
N TYR A 605 16.05 -4.30 -15.78
CA TYR A 605 15.37 -3.34 -14.91
C TYR A 605 16.34 -2.40 -14.18
N VAL A 606 17.48 -2.92 -13.71
CA VAL A 606 18.54 -2.16 -13.01
C VAL A 606 19.12 -1.04 -13.87
N ASN A 607 19.15 -1.21 -15.20
CA ASN A 607 19.69 -0.21 -16.12
C ASN A 607 18.62 0.78 -16.63
N ASN A 608 17.37 0.63 -16.18
CA ASN A 608 16.31 1.55 -16.56
C ASN A 608 16.43 2.82 -15.72
N ARG A 609 16.55 3.97 -16.39
CA ARG A 609 16.70 5.28 -15.72
C ARG A 609 15.53 5.66 -14.83
N ASN A 610 14.34 5.13 -15.11
CA ASN A 610 13.14 5.40 -14.35
C ASN A 610 12.93 4.41 -13.20
N PHE A 611 13.71 3.31 -13.17
CA PHE A 611 13.78 2.45 -12.00
C PHE A 611 14.63 3.15 -10.95
N VAL A 612 13.96 3.65 -9.93
CA VAL A 612 14.56 4.35 -8.78
C VAL A 612 15.27 3.30 -7.92
N ALA A 613 16.48 2.91 -8.31
CA ALA A 613 17.32 1.98 -7.56
C ALA A 613 18.11 2.72 -6.49
N TRP A 614 18.12 2.21 -5.27
CA TRP A 614 19.06 2.67 -4.25
C TRP A 614 20.50 2.26 -4.64
N LYS A 615 21.48 3.18 -4.52
CA LYS A 615 22.88 2.91 -4.87
C LYS A 615 23.53 1.95 -3.85
N GLY A 616 24.27 0.93 -4.32
CA GLY A 616 25.08 0.03 -3.49
C GLY A 616 24.64 -1.45 -3.49
N THR A 617 25.07 -2.24 -2.50
CA THR A 617 24.64 -3.63 -2.24
C THR A 617 23.18 -3.71 -1.72
N HIS A 618 22.32 -2.81 -2.20
CA HIS A 618 20.93 -2.67 -1.78
C HIS A 618 20.10 -3.84 -2.35
N LEU A 619 18.98 -4.14 -1.69
CA LEU A 619 18.03 -5.20 -2.08
C LEU A 619 17.52 -5.09 -3.52
N ASP A 620 17.64 -3.89 -4.11
CA ASP A 620 17.27 -3.61 -5.49
C ASP A 620 18.10 -4.36 -6.53
N ALA A 621 19.29 -4.85 -6.14
CA ALA A 621 20.08 -5.75 -6.97
C ALA A 621 19.49 -7.16 -7.07
N PHE A 622 18.59 -7.55 -6.16
CA PHE A 622 18.06 -8.90 -6.02
C PHE A 622 16.57 -8.95 -6.44
N PRO A 623 16.25 -9.31 -7.69
CA PRO A 623 14.88 -9.22 -8.22
C PRO A 623 13.88 -10.14 -7.50
N ASN A 624 14.35 -11.24 -6.93
CA ASN A 624 13.57 -12.19 -6.14
C ASN A 624 13.19 -11.66 -4.75
N GLN A 625 13.77 -10.53 -4.34
CA GLN A 625 13.54 -9.86 -3.06
C GLN A 625 12.84 -8.50 -3.27
N LEU A 626 12.24 -8.28 -4.44
CA LEU A 626 11.47 -7.08 -4.76
C LEU A 626 9.97 -7.32 -4.64
N THR A 627 9.22 -6.24 -4.46
CA THR A 627 7.79 -6.28 -4.09
C THR A 627 6.89 -7.04 -5.06
N PRO A 628 7.12 -7.08 -6.39
CA PRO A 628 6.33 -7.94 -7.28
C PRO A 628 6.35 -9.44 -6.93
N MET A 629 7.35 -9.89 -6.18
CA MET A 629 7.52 -11.29 -5.75
C MET A 629 6.80 -11.62 -4.43
N GLU A 630 6.23 -10.63 -3.75
CA GLU A 630 5.50 -10.80 -2.49
C GLU A 630 4.00 -11.00 -2.74
N ASP A 631 3.33 -11.72 -1.83
CA ASP A 631 1.88 -11.93 -1.87
C ASP A 631 1.09 -10.70 -1.37
N SER A 632 1.67 -9.95 -0.42
CA SER A 632 1.03 -8.82 0.26
C SER A 632 1.93 -7.58 0.26
N LEU A 633 1.31 -6.41 0.34
CA LEU A 633 1.95 -5.12 0.64
C LEU A 633 1.81 -4.81 2.13
N TYR A 634 2.84 -4.21 2.72
CA TYR A 634 2.88 -3.79 4.12
C TYR A 634 3.04 -2.28 4.16
N LEU A 635 1.93 -1.57 4.08
CA LEU A 635 1.90 -0.12 3.96
C LEU A 635 1.82 0.55 5.32
N VAL A 636 2.74 1.48 5.58
CA VAL A 636 2.88 2.21 6.84
C VAL A 636 3.07 3.71 6.62
N ASP A 637 3.02 4.47 7.71
CA ASP A 637 3.20 5.93 7.74
C ASP A 637 4.49 6.38 7.03
N GLY A 638 4.38 7.41 6.19
CA GLY A 638 5.51 8.07 5.55
C GLY A 638 6.56 8.59 6.53
N GLY A 639 6.14 8.93 7.76
CA GLY A 639 6.99 9.43 8.82
C GLY A 639 8.07 8.46 9.30
N PHE A 640 7.99 7.17 8.95
CA PHE A 640 9.05 6.19 9.22
C PHE A 640 10.28 6.36 8.31
N SER A 641 10.13 7.03 7.17
CA SER A 641 11.22 7.35 6.24
C SER A 641 11.53 8.84 6.31
N ILE A 642 11.11 9.63 5.32
CA ILE A 642 11.23 11.09 5.35
C ILE A 642 9.89 11.62 5.84
N ASN A 643 9.90 12.39 6.94
CA ASN A 643 8.68 13.00 7.46
C ASN A 643 8.13 14.16 6.60
N SER A 644 8.10 14.01 5.26
CA SER A 644 7.44 14.89 4.30
C SER A 644 7.27 14.17 2.95
N PRO A 645 6.22 14.46 2.17
CA PRO A 645 5.98 13.82 0.86
C PRO A 645 6.91 14.31 -0.27
N PHE A 646 8.15 14.74 0.03
CA PHE A 646 9.10 15.17 -1.01
C PHE A 646 9.32 14.11 -2.11
N PRO A 647 9.53 12.81 -1.79
CA PRO A 647 9.80 11.80 -2.81
C PRO A 647 8.66 11.60 -3.82
N VAL A 648 7.41 11.82 -3.41
CA VAL A 648 6.28 11.73 -4.34
C VAL A 648 6.10 13.01 -5.18
N VAL A 649 6.63 14.15 -4.74
CA VAL A 649 6.47 15.43 -5.46
C VAL A 649 7.62 15.73 -6.41
N LEU A 650 8.85 15.37 -6.04
CA LEU A 650 10.08 15.68 -6.79
C LEU A 650 10.28 14.84 -8.06
N GLN A 651 9.25 14.12 -8.48
CA GLN A 651 9.25 13.31 -9.69
C GLN A 651 9.44 14.20 -10.94
N PRO A 652 10.31 13.83 -11.89
CA PRO A 652 10.53 14.60 -13.11
C PRO A 652 9.24 14.85 -13.91
N GLU A 653 8.30 13.91 -13.90
CA GLU A 653 7.05 13.97 -14.66
C GLU A 653 6.09 15.07 -14.17
N ARG A 654 6.21 15.47 -12.90
CA ARG A 654 5.44 16.60 -12.32
C ARG A 654 6.10 17.95 -12.57
N ASP A 655 7.41 17.96 -12.84
CA ASP A 655 8.23 19.14 -13.19
C ASP A 655 7.91 20.34 -12.27
N VAL A 656 7.95 20.09 -10.96
CA VAL A 656 7.62 21.08 -9.92
C VAL A 656 8.70 22.17 -9.89
N ASP A 657 8.29 23.44 -9.91
CA ASP A 657 9.22 24.59 -9.89
C ASP A 657 9.32 25.24 -8.51
N VAL A 658 8.26 25.19 -7.71
CA VAL A 658 8.22 25.79 -6.37
C VAL A 658 7.59 24.79 -5.40
N ILE A 659 8.27 24.56 -4.28
CA ILE A 659 7.79 23.73 -3.18
C ILE A 659 7.63 24.61 -1.94
N LEU A 660 6.40 24.65 -1.41
CA LEU A 660 6.11 25.20 -0.08
C LEU A 660 6.07 24.03 0.90
N SER A 661 7.18 23.82 1.61
CA SER A 661 7.37 22.74 2.58
C SER A 661 7.01 23.24 3.98
N PHE A 662 5.90 22.75 4.52
CA PHE A 662 5.49 23.01 5.89
C PHE A 662 5.90 21.84 6.78
N ASN A 663 6.78 22.10 7.75
CA ASN A 663 7.34 21.10 8.64
C ASN A 663 6.80 21.26 10.06
N TYR A 664 6.10 20.24 10.50
CA TYR A 664 5.44 20.05 11.81
C TYR A 664 6.11 18.94 12.63
N SER A 665 7.31 18.52 12.24
CA SER A 665 8.15 17.60 13.03
C SER A 665 8.40 18.18 14.41
N TRP A 666 8.57 17.31 15.41
CA TRP A 666 8.82 17.69 16.78
C TRP A 666 10.33 17.82 17.02
N ASP A 667 10.81 18.99 17.43
CA ASP A 667 12.22 19.25 17.76
C ASP A 667 13.19 18.92 16.61
N ALA A 668 12.70 19.03 15.37
CA ALA A 668 13.43 18.66 14.16
C ALA A 668 13.08 19.62 13.00
N PRO A 669 13.47 20.91 13.09
CA PRO A 669 13.06 21.93 12.14
C PRO A 669 13.61 21.69 10.73
N PHE A 670 14.76 21.03 10.56
CA PHE A 670 15.43 20.88 9.25
C PHE A 670 15.76 19.44 8.83
N GLU A 671 15.55 18.44 9.69
CA GLU A 671 15.90 17.04 9.42
C GLU A 671 15.25 16.52 8.12
N VAL A 672 13.98 16.89 7.90
CA VAL A 672 13.25 16.56 6.67
C VAL A 672 13.99 17.02 5.41
N LEU A 673 14.58 18.22 5.42
CA LEU A 673 15.33 18.75 4.27
C LEU A 673 16.66 18.01 4.08
N GLN A 674 17.36 17.69 5.17
CA GLN A 674 18.62 16.96 5.13
C GLN A 674 18.42 15.54 4.56
N LEU A 675 17.39 14.83 5.04
CA LEU A 675 17.03 13.51 4.52
C LEU A 675 16.58 13.58 3.06
N THR A 676 15.82 14.62 2.70
CA THR A 676 15.40 14.83 1.30
C THR A 676 16.59 15.11 0.39
N GLN A 677 17.55 15.93 0.82
CA GLN A 677 18.76 16.20 0.04
C GLN A 677 19.53 14.90 -0.20
N LYS A 678 19.76 14.09 0.84
CA LYS A 678 20.41 12.78 0.72
C LYS A 678 19.68 11.87 -0.26
N TYR A 679 18.36 11.77 -0.15
CA TYR A 679 17.53 11.00 -1.07
C TYR A 679 17.68 11.50 -2.52
N CYS A 680 17.68 12.81 -2.75
CA CYS A 680 17.83 13.38 -4.08
C CYS A 680 19.23 13.15 -4.66
N GLU A 681 20.29 13.22 -3.85
CA GLU A 681 21.67 12.91 -4.26
C GLU A 681 21.83 11.44 -4.67
N GLU A 682 21.24 10.52 -3.90
CA GLU A 682 21.25 9.09 -4.19
C GLU A 682 20.50 8.77 -5.49
N GLN A 683 19.36 9.44 -5.72
CA GLN A 683 18.49 9.23 -6.88
C GLN A 683 18.79 10.13 -8.08
N GLU A 684 19.83 10.97 -8.00
CA GLU A 684 20.22 11.94 -9.04
C GLU A 684 19.08 12.91 -9.44
N ILE A 685 18.23 13.25 -8.48
CA ILE A 685 17.14 14.22 -8.63
C ILE A 685 17.68 15.61 -8.36
N PRO A 686 17.49 16.59 -9.26
CA PRO A 686 17.87 17.99 -9.00
C PRO A 686 17.17 18.55 -7.76
N PHE A 687 17.95 18.95 -6.76
CA PHE A 687 17.45 19.55 -5.52
C PHE A 687 18.44 20.61 -5.02
N PRO A 688 17.97 21.75 -4.48
CA PRO A 688 18.87 22.79 -3.99
C PRO A 688 19.69 22.31 -2.80
N GLN A 689 20.93 22.78 -2.71
CA GLN A 689 21.78 22.53 -1.55
C GLN A 689 21.23 23.23 -0.31
N ILE A 690 21.11 22.48 0.78
CA ILE A 690 20.57 22.96 2.06
C ILE A 690 21.73 23.39 2.94
N ILE A 691 22.02 24.69 2.90
CA ILE A 691 23.09 25.31 3.70
C ILE A 691 22.43 26.08 4.85
N LEU A 692 22.68 25.61 6.07
CA LEU A 692 22.17 26.21 7.32
C LEU A 692 23.34 26.72 8.16
N SER A 693 23.16 27.85 8.83
CA SER A 693 24.12 28.34 9.82
C SER A 693 23.84 27.74 11.20
N GLU A 694 24.84 27.72 12.08
CA GLU A 694 24.63 27.32 13.49
C GLU A 694 23.57 28.18 14.20
N GLU A 695 23.37 29.43 13.76
CA GLU A 695 22.34 30.30 14.31
C GLU A 695 20.95 29.86 13.86
N ASP A 696 20.79 29.44 12.61
CA ASP A 696 19.51 28.93 12.10
C ASP A 696 19.11 27.63 12.82
N GLU A 697 20.05 26.75 13.14
CA GLU A 697 19.78 25.54 13.92
C GLU A 697 19.37 25.84 15.37
N LYS A 698 20.00 26.84 16.01
CA LYS A 698 19.68 27.23 17.40
C LYS A 698 18.42 28.08 17.51
N LYS A 699 18.10 28.85 16.47
CA LYS A 699 16.99 29.81 16.42
C LYS A 699 16.35 29.82 15.02
N PRO A 700 15.53 28.81 14.71
CA PRO A 700 14.86 28.74 13.42
C PRO A 700 13.88 29.90 13.23
N LYS A 701 13.91 30.51 12.05
CA LYS A 701 13.02 31.57 11.58
C LYS A 701 11.75 30.98 10.96
N GLU A 702 10.74 31.81 10.70
CA GLU A 702 9.47 31.33 10.14
C GLU A 702 9.56 30.79 8.71
N CYS A 703 10.54 31.24 7.90
CA CYS A 703 10.68 30.80 6.51
C CYS A 703 12.14 30.86 6.03
N TYR A 704 12.51 29.84 5.25
CA TYR A 704 13.79 29.72 4.56
C TYR A 704 13.56 29.49 3.08
N MET A 705 14.35 30.13 2.21
CA MET A 705 14.26 29.94 0.76
C MET A 705 15.58 29.36 0.24
N PHE A 706 15.52 28.14 -0.31
CA PHE A 706 16.66 27.45 -0.92
C PHE A 706 16.49 27.43 -2.44
N VAL A 707 17.57 27.79 -3.13
CA VAL A 707 17.58 28.01 -4.57
C VAL A 707 18.92 27.51 -5.12
N ASP A 708 18.88 26.69 -6.15
CA ASP A 708 20.04 26.38 -6.98
C ASP A 708 20.02 27.30 -8.20
N ASP A 709 20.91 28.30 -8.22
CA ASP A 709 21.01 29.28 -9.31
C ASP A 709 21.69 28.72 -10.57
N GLU A 710 22.48 27.66 -10.44
CA GLU A 710 23.21 27.02 -11.55
C GLU A 710 22.33 26.02 -12.29
N ASN A 711 21.39 25.37 -11.59
CA ASN A 711 20.49 24.38 -12.16
C ASN A 711 19.00 24.80 -12.10
N PRO A 712 18.45 25.40 -13.18
CA PRO A 712 17.04 25.80 -13.22
C PRO A 712 16.06 24.61 -13.24
N LYS A 713 16.53 23.36 -13.33
CA LYS A 713 15.68 22.16 -13.17
C LYS A 713 15.41 21.84 -11.71
N ALA A 714 16.26 22.27 -10.77
CA ALA A 714 16.00 22.10 -9.35
C ALA A 714 14.88 23.06 -8.90
N PRO A 715 13.94 22.60 -8.06
CA PRO A 715 12.86 23.42 -7.56
C PRO A 715 13.38 24.49 -6.60
N ILE A 716 12.66 25.61 -6.52
CA ILE A 716 12.80 26.57 -5.42
C ILE A 716 12.06 26.00 -4.21
N VAL A 717 12.74 25.85 -3.08
CA VAL A 717 12.14 25.30 -1.86
C VAL A 717 11.97 26.42 -0.85
N LEU A 718 10.72 26.76 -0.50
CA LEU A 718 10.40 27.54 0.68
C LEU A 718 10.04 26.60 1.81
N HIS A 719 10.80 26.65 2.89
CA HIS A 719 10.62 25.80 4.05
C HIS A 719 10.14 26.60 5.25
N PHE A 720 9.04 26.14 5.84
CA PHE A 720 8.38 26.73 7.00
C PHE A 720 8.48 25.75 8.16
N PRO A 721 9.47 25.90 9.06
CA PRO A 721 9.50 25.13 10.29
C PRO A 721 8.40 25.60 11.24
N LEU A 722 7.91 24.71 12.11
CA LEU A 722 6.90 25.04 13.10
C LEU A 722 7.53 25.82 14.27
N VAL A 723 7.53 27.15 14.15
CA VAL A 723 8.14 28.05 15.13
C VAL A 723 7.16 29.11 15.61
N ASN A 724 7.31 29.50 16.88
CA ASN A 724 6.67 30.69 17.44
C ASN A 724 7.76 31.72 17.75
N ASP A 725 8.21 32.43 16.71
CA ASP A 725 9.23 33.49 16.79
C ASP A 725 8.55 34.86 16.86
N THR A 726 8.38 35.56 15.74
CA THR A 726 7.85 36.93 15.76
C THR A 726 6.37 37.02 16.15
N PHE A 727 5.59 35.94 16.00
CA PHE A 727 4.18 35.87 16.42
C PHE A 727 3.95 36.14 17.91
N ARG A 728 4.97 35.91 18.76
CA ARG A 728 4.93 36.30 20.18
C ARG A 728 4.71 37.79 20.36
N LYS A 729 5.33 38.59 19.50
CA LYS A 729 5.30 40.05 19.56
C LYS A 729 4.18 40.64 18.70
N TYR A 730 3.88 40.03 17.56
CA TYR A 730 2.97 40.55 16.55
C TYR A 730 1.73 39.68 16.41
N LYS A 731 0.54 40.30 16.31
CA LYS A 731 -0.72 39.59 16.01
C LYS A 731 -0.99 39.45 14.51
N ALA A 732 -0.40 40.33 13.72
CA ALA A 732 -0.42 40.33 12.26
C ALA A 732 0.89 40.97 11.76
N PRO A 733 1.32 40.73 10.51
CA PRO A 733 2.57 41.27 9.99
C PRO A 733 2.68 42.78 10.20
N GLY A 734 3.66 43.22 11.01
CA GLY A 734 3.89 44.62 11.35
C GLY A 734 2.93 45.23 12.39
N ILE A 735 2.02 44.46 12.99
CA ILE A 735 1.05 44.93 14.00
C ILE A 735 1.37 44.28 15.35
N GLU A 736 1.92 45.06 16.29
CA GLU A 736 2.28 44.59 17.63
C GLU A 736 1.03 44.27 18.47
N ARG A 737 1.20 43.37 19.45
CA ARG A 737 0.18 43.03 20.45
C ARG A 737 0.14 44.12 21.52
N GLU A 738 -1.04 44.64 21.81
CA GLU A 738 -1.21 45.78 22.72
C GLU A 738 -1.69 45.33 24.11
N SER A 739 -2.78 44.55 24.15
CA SER A 739 -3.37 44.09 25.42
C SER A 739 -2.59 42.91 26.02
N GLU A 740 -2.71 42.71 27.33
CA GLU A 740 -2.10 41.55 28.00
C GLU A 740 -2.70 40.23 27.51
N ASP A 741 -4.00 40.20 27.17
CA ASP A 741 -4.64 39.02 26.59
C ASP A 741 -4.05 38.68 25.21
N GLU A 742 -3.81 39.70 24.37
CA GLU A 742 -3.16 39.52 23.07
C GLU A 742 -1.73 38.99 23.25
N LYS A 743 -0.95 39.56 24.17
CA LYS A 743 0.42 39.11 24.46
C LYS A 743 0.45 37.67 24.97
N SER A 744 -0.42 37.32 25.92
CA SER A 744 -0.56 35.97 26.47
C SER A 744 -0.95 34.94 25.40
N PHE A 745 -1.79 35.33 24.45
CA PHE A 745 -2.16 34.47 23.33
C PHE A 745 -0.96 34.14 22.42
N GLY A 746 -0.12 35.13 22.12
CA GLY A 746 1.08 34.95 21.30
C GLY A 746 2.23 34.27 22.04
N ASP A 747 2.31 34.42 23.37
CA ASP A 747 3.43 33.92 24.17
C ASP A 747 3.20 32.49 24.68
N PHE A 748 3.53 31.51 23.83
CA PHE A 748 3.47 30.10 24.20
C PHE A 748 4.61 29.31 23.58
N VAL A 749 4.96 28.21 24.23
CA VAL A 749 6.00 27.30 23.77
C VAL A 749 5.35 26.17 22.99
N ILE A 750 5.72 26.01 21.72
CA ILE A 750 5.23 24.91 20.89
C ILE A 750 5.84 23.58 21.37
N GLU A 751 7.14 23.57 21.63
CA GLU A 751 7.91 22.37 21.94
C GLU A 751 8.43 22.45 23.37
N GLY A 752 7.92 21.60 24.24
CA GLY A 752 8.25 21.61 25.65
C GLY A 752 7.66 20.43 26.39
N LYS A 753 8.14 20.19 27.62
CA LYS A 753 7.72 19.02 28.39
C LYS A 753 6.20 18.99 28.64
N ASP A 754 5.61 20.14 28.88
CA ASP A 754 4.18 20.26 29.20
C ASP A 754 3.36 20.79 28.02
N SER A 755 3.93 20.80 26.81
CA SER A 755 3.24 21.31 25.63
C SER A 755 2.05 20.42 25.25
N PRO A 756 0.87 21.02 24.94
CA PRO A 756 -0.30 20.28 24.49
C PRO A 756 -0.10 19.73 23.06
N TYR A 757 0.88 20.21 22.30
CA TYR A 757 1.04 19.87 20.89
C TYR A 757 1.89 18.61 20.65
N ARG A 758 2.19 17.84 21.68
CA ARG A 758 2.92 16.57 21.56
C ARG A 758 2.23 15.63 20.58
N THR A 759 3.01 14.85 19.85
CA THR A 759 2.53 14.00 18.74
C THR A 759 1.43 13.01 19.17
N LEU A 760 1.52 12.44 20.38
CA LEU A 760 0.52 11.51 20.94
C LEU A 760 -0.70 12.21 21.58
N ASN A 761 -0.81 13.54 21.51
CA ASN A 761 -1.99 14.24 22.02
C ASN A 761 -3.00 14.50 20.89
N PHE A 762 -4.24 14.01 21.07
CA PHE A 762 -5.33 14.09 20.10
C PHE A 762 -6.47 15.03 20.52
N THR A 763 -6.36 15.66 21.69
CA THR A 763 -7.33 16.61 22.23
C THR A 763 -6.60 17.86 22.65
N PHE A 764 -6.93 18.97 22.00
CA PHE A 764 -6.44 20.29 22.37
C PHE A 764 -7.58 21.05 23.03
N GLU A 765 -7.26 21.88 24.01
CA GLU A 765 -8.22 22.89 24.43
C GLU A 765 -8.49 23.82 23.25
N PRO A 766 -9.72 24.38 23.13
CA PRO A 766 -10.04 25.24 21.99
C PRO A 766 -9.07 26.43 21.85
N TYR A 767 -8.61 26.95 23.00
CA TYR A 767 -7.60 28.02 23.06
C TYR A 767 -6.23 27.59 22.50
N ASP A 768 -5.79 26.36 22.75
CA ASP A 768 -4.54 25.83 22.21
C ASP A 768 -4.65 25.53 20.72
N PHE A 769 -5.81 25.01 20.28
CA PHE A 769 -6.10 24.82 18.87
C PHE A 769 -6.00 26.14 18.10
N ASP A 770 -6.68 27.19 18.59
CA ASP A 770 -6.70 28.51 17.97
C ASP A 770 -5.29 29.11 17.89
N ARG A 771 -4.50 29.01 18.96
CA ARG A 771 -3.09 29.46 18.99
C ARG A 771 -2.24 28.79 17.90
N LEU A 772 -2.39 27.48 17.72
CA LEU A 772 -1.62 26.72 16.73
C LEU A 772 -2.06 27.03 15.29
N VAL A 773 -3.36 27.25 15.04
CA VAL A 773 -3.85 27.70 13.73
C VAL A 773 -3.31 29.09 13.42
N GLU A 774 -3.42 30.03 14.36
CA GLU A 774 -3.05 31.43 14.13
C GLU A 774 -1.55 31.61 13.93
N VAL A 775 -0.68 30.92 14.70
CA VAL A 775 0.78 31.04 14.50
C VAL A 775 1.19 30.57 13.11
N ASN A 776 0.61 29.48 12.61
CA ASN A 776 0.93 28.96 11.27
C ASN A 776 0.37 29.86 10.16
N CYS A 777 -0.84 30.42 10.35
CA CYS A 777 -1.40 31.40 9.44
C CYS A 777 -0.52 32.67 9.40
N TYR A 778 -0.13 33.19 10.57
CA TYR A 778 0.75 34.34 10.70
C TYR A 778 2.11 34.09 10.04
N ASN A 779 2.74 32.93 10.27
CA ASN A 779 4.06 32.62 9.69
C ASN A 779 4.04 32.68 8.16
N VAL A 780 2.95 32.24 7.52
CA VAL A 780 2.75 32.38 6.07
C VAL A 780 2.55 33.85 5.67
N LEU A 781 1.66 34.57 6.37
CA LEU A 781 1.36 35.98 6.09
C LEU A 781 2.60 36.89 6.23
N ASN A 782 3.40 36.65 7.27
CA ASN A 782 4.60 37.42 7.58
C ASN A 782 5.70 37.25 6.52
N ASN A 783 5.68 36.14 5.79
CA ASN A 783 6.66 35.81 4.76
C ASN A 783 6.12 35.99 3.33
N LYS A 784 5.07 36.82 3.18
CA LYS A 784 4.47 37.16 1.87
C LYS A 784 5.51 37.60 0.84
N ASP A 785 6.46 38.46 1.20
CA ASP A 785 7.41 39.01 0.24
C ASP A 785 8.36 37.93 -0.32
N ILE A 786 8.77 36.97 0.52
CA ILE A 786 9.61 35.83 0.10
C ILE A 786 8.81 34.90 -0.82
N LEU A 787 7.53 34.62 -0.48
CA LEU A 787 6.62 33.86 -1.34
C LEU A 787 6.48 34.51 -2.73
N LEU A 788 6.20 35.82 -2.79
CA LEU A 788 6.07 36.54 -4.06
C LEU A 788 7.41 36.59 -4.83
N LYS A 789 8.54 36.70 -4.14
CA LYS A 789 9.87 36.65 -4.76
C LYS A 789 10.12 35.29 -5.42
N ALA A 790 9.81 34.19 -4.73
CA ALA A 790 9.96 32.85 -5.27
C ALA A 790 9.08 32.61 -6.50
N LEU A 791 7.82 33.06 -6.48
CA LEU A 791 6.91 32.93 -7.62
C LEU A 791 7.40 33.73 -8.85
N ASN A 792 7.91 34.95 -8.65
CA ASN A 792 8.53 35.73 -9.73
C ASN A 792 9.78 35.06 -10.30
N LEU A 793 10.62 34.47 -9.43
CA LEU A 793 11.80 33.72 -9.85
C LEU A 793 11.41 32.48 -10.65
N ALA A 794 10.38 31.74 -10.22
CA ALA A 794 9.88 30.56 -10.93
C ALA A 794 9.36 30.90 -12.33
N LEU A 795 8.59 31.99 -12.47
CA LEU A 795 8.16 32.50 -13.78
C LEU A 795 9.35 32.84 -14.69
N SER A 796 10.40 33.44 -14.12
CA SER A 796 11.62 33.77 -14.86
C SER A 796 12.37 32.52 -15.30
N ARG A 797 12.50 31.51 -14.42
CA ARG A 797 13.14 30.22 -14.72
C ARG A 797 12.38 29.43 -15.79
N ARG A 798 11.04 29.45 -15.77
CA ARG A 798 10.20 28.82 -16.80
C ARG A 798 10.44 29.40 -18.20
N LYS A 799 10.65 30.71 -18.31
CA LYS A 799 11.04 31.36 -19.58
C LYS A 799 12.41 30.90 -20.08
N LEU A 800 13.35 30.66 -19.18
CA LEU A 800 14.69 30.14 -19.52
C LEU A 800 14.66 28.66 -19.95
N LYS A 801 13.85 27.81 -19.29
CA LYS A 801 13.64 26.40 -19.67
C LYS A 801 13.21 26.26 -21.15
N LYS A 802 12.49 27.25 -21.70
CA LYS A 802 12.07 27.29 -23.11
C LYS A 802 13.23 27.55 -24.10
N GLY A 803 14.26 28.29 -23.69
CA GLY A 803 15.36 28.70 -24.56
C GLY A 803 16.37 27.59 -24.87
N ASN A 804 16.52 26.62 -23.95
CA ASN A 804 17.51 25.53 -24.04
C ASN A 804 16.93 24.21 -24.61
N GLY A 805 15.72 24.26 -25.19
CA GLY A 805 15.03 23.12 -25.79
C GLY A 805 15.07 23.09 -27.33
N GLN A 806 15.96 23.87 -27.97
CA GLN A 806 16.27 23.77 -29.40
C GLN A 806 17.51 22.92 -29.65
#